data_AF-A0A139TLT1-F1
#
_entry.id   AF-A0A139TLT1-F1
#
_cell.length_a   1.000
_cell.length_b   1.000
_cell.length_c   1.000
_cell.angle_alpha   90.00
_cell.angle_beta   90.00
_cell.angle_gamma   90.00
#
_symmetry.space_group_name_H-M   'P 1'
#
loop_
_entity.id
_entity.type
_entity.pdbx_description
1 polymer ?
#
loop_
_entity_poly.entity_id
_entity_poly.type
_entity_poly.pdbx_seq_one_letter_code
_entity_poly.pdbx_strand_id
1 'polypeptide(L)'
;MYADYFLDYASYVILERAVPKINDGFKPVQRRILHAMDRLDDGRYNKVANIVGDTMKFHPHGDRSIADALVGLGQKNLLIDTQGNWGNILTGDPAAASRYIEARFTPFARDVVFSPKVTEWQLSYDGRNKEPVSLPVKFPLLLAQGAEGIAVGLSSKILPHNFNELIDASIAHLRGQEFQLLPDFPTGGIMDATNYRDGERGTGRVRIRARILTESKKLLRITEIPFGVTTEILIDTIVSAAEKGKIKIARIEDNTAQHVDILVHLPAGVDPEQTKKALFAFSACEVSVSPNACVIVEDKPRFMRISDILRYNTDATKETLRQEQEIRLQELNAAWHQASLEKIFIENRIYLTIEDCETWEEVLETIDRELQPFARKLRSPITRDDLIRLTEIKIKRISKFDAFKADQHIQQLEADIDQTQKNLNQLTRFTIRWFESLRKKYGASYPRKTEISSFGSVDRAQVAVANETLYIDEEGFAGFGVKKGNPVCKCSTLDDVLIVDNAGVLKIVRIQDKFFAGKNPLYISIIKKDDDPVFNLIYRDGKDGPVYAKRFRIGGFTRDKEYPLTRGTKGTRIFHFSVHETEQDSEQISVNVYLKAVLKLRNLIRPFHFADLRIKNRGAQGNIITKHPVERVSRIMPAAKAGNETTEEESSTPAGAPESAESASAPAEKPQPQDDAPSSPDSSAEPPLEQGSLFDA
;
A
#
# COMPACT_ATOMS: atom_id res chain seq x y z
N MET A 1 -22.05 28.51 31.71
CA MET A 1 -23.07 28.43 30.64
C MET A 1 -22.46 28.00 29.31
N TYR A 2 -21.73 28.87 28.59
CA TYR A 2 -21.13 28.50 27.29
C TYR A 2 -20.14 27.31 27.35
N ALA A 3 -19.33 27.22 28.41
CA ALA A 3 -18.42 26.09 28.62
C ALA A 3 -19.18 24.77 28.78
N ASP A 4 -20.28 24.78 29.51
CA ASP A 4 -21.09 23.58 29.81
C ASP A 4 -21.79 23.08 28.53
N TYR A 5 -22.44 23.98 27.78
CA TYR A 5 -23.03 23.64 26.48
C TYR A 5 -21.99 23.13 25.47
N PHE A 6 -20.76 23.64 25.52
CA PHE A 6 -19.66 23.13 24.69
C PHE A 6 -19.19 21.75 25.13
N LEU A 7 -19.14 21.47 26.45
CA LEU A 7 -18.82 20.16 27.00
C LEU A 7 -19.89 19.11 26.66
N ASP A 8 -21.17 19.44 26.80
CA ASP A 8 -22.29 18.57 26.43
C ASP A 8 -22.24 18.22 24.93
N TYR A 9 -22.06 19.24 24.07
CA TYR A 9 -21.92 19.05 22.63
C TYR A 9 -20.68 18.22 22.27
N ALA A 10 -19.53 18.49 22.90
CA ALA A 10 -18.29 17.75 22.67
C ALA A 10 -18.43 16.28 23.08
N SER A 11 -19.02 16.03 24.25
CA SER A 11 -19.31 14.69 24.76
C SER A 11 -20.22 13.91 23.80
N TYR A 12 -21.33 14.52 23.38
CA TYR A 12 -22.26 13.94 22.39
C TYR A 12 -21.57 13.63 21.05
N VAL A 13 -20.77 14.55 20.52
CA VAL A 13 -20.05 14.34 19.25
C VAL A 13 -19.00 13.22 19.36
N ILE A 14 -18.31 13.09 20.50
CA ILE A 14 -17.34 12.02 20.73
C ILE A 14 -18.03 10.66 20.86
N LEU A 15 -18.99 10.53 21.78
CA LEU A 15 -19.59 9.25 22.16
C LEU A 15 -20.66 8.76 21.17
N GLU A 16 -21.52 9.66 20.70
CA GLU A 16 -22.75 9.32 19.97
C GLU A 16 -22.71 9.68 18.46
N ARG A 17 -21.54 10.07 17.93
CA ARG A 17 -21.41 10.41 16.51
C ARG A 17 -20.11 10.01 15.83
N ALA A 18 -18.96 10.46 16.35
CA ALA A 18 -17.71 10.48 15.58
C ALA A 18 -16.87 9.20 15.71
N VAL A 19 -16.83 8.60 16.90
CA VAL A 19 -15.95 7.48 17.26
C VAL A 19 -16.75 6.16 17.32
N PRO A 20 -16.22 5.03 16.82
CA PRO A 20 -16.89 3.73 16.97
C PRO A 20 -16.82 3.20 18.41
N LYS A 21 -17.84 2.46 18.85
CA LYS A 21 -17.74 1.64 20.08
C LYS A 21 -16.89 0.39 19.81
N ILE A 22 -16.06 -0.04 20.77
CA ILE A 22 -15.13 -1.15 20.57
C ILE A 22 -15.85 -2.50 20.37
N ASN A 23 -16.98 -2.72 21.03
CA ASN A 23 -17.73 -3.99 21.04
C ASN A 23 -18.11 -4.46 19.63
N ASP A 24 -18.69 -3.57 18.82
CA ASP A 24 -19.22 -3.88 17.49
C ASP A 24 -18.48 -3.18 16.34
N GLY A 25 -17.64 -2.19 16.64
CA GLY A 25 -16.92 -1.39 15.65
C GLY A 25 -17.75 -0.31 14.98
N PHE A 26 -18.99 -0.07 15.41
CA PHE A 26 -19.91 0.84 14.72
C PHE A 26 -20.06 2.19 15.41
N LYS A 27 -20.24 3.23 14.59
CA LYS A 27 -20.86 4.49 14.99
C LYS A 27 -22.38 4.29 15.14
N PRO A 28 -23.09 5.07 15.97
CA PRO A 28 -24.54 4.86 16.19
C PRO A 28 -25.40 4.92 14.93
N VAL A 29 -25.06 5.75 13.93
CA VAL A 29 -25.77 5.76 12.64
C VAL A 29 -25.64 4.42 11.91
N GLN A 30 -24.47 3.80 11.90
CA GLN A 30 -24.22 2.50 11.25
C GLN A 30 -24.97 1.38 11.97
N ARG A 31 -24.94 1.37 13.31
CA ARG A 31 -25.70 0.44 14.15
C ARG A 31 -27.20 0.52 13.89
N ARG A 32 -27.74 1.73 13.77
CA ARG A 32 -29.17 1.99 13.51
C ARG A 32 -29.58 1.62 12.09
N ILE A 33 -28.72 1.84 11.08
CA ILE A 33 -28.91 1.35 9.71
C ILE A 33 -29.02 -0.19 9.71
N LEU A 34 -28.10 -0.89 10.36
CA LEU A 34 -28.09 -2.35 10.42
C LEU A 34 -29.33 -2.90 11.17
N HIS A 35 -29.76 -2.26 12.25
CA HIS A 35 -31.00 -2.62 12.95
C HIS A 35 -32.26 -2.37 12.09
N ALA A 36 -32.33 -1.23 11.40
CA ALA A 36 -33.43 -0.94 10.48
C ALA A 36 -33.49 -1.92 9.30
N MET A 37 -32.34 -2.37 8.79
CA MET A 37 -32.26 -3.43 7.78
C MET A 37 -32.72 -4.79 8.33
N ASP A 38 -32.34 -5.17 9.55
CA ASP A 38 -32.76 -6.42 10.21
C ASP A 38 -34.28 -6.51 10.39
N ARG A 39 -34.94 -5.38 10.67
CA ARG A 39 -36.42 -5.27 10.73
C ARG A 39 -37.12 -5.38 9.37
N LEU A 40 -36.41 -5.17 8.27
CA LEU A 40 -36.91 -5.16 6.90
C LEU A 40 -36.44 -6.37 6.07
N ASP A 41 -35.66 -7.28 6.66
CA ASP A 41 -35.01 -8.36 5.93
C ASP A 41 -35.96 -9.54 5.64
N ASP A 42 -36.43 -9.60 4.40
CA ASP A 42 -37.18 -10.72 3.82
C ASP A 42 -36.29 -11.63 2.93
N GLY A 43 -34.97 -11.39 2.92
CA GLY A 43 -34.01 -12.03 2.03
C GLY A 43 -33.85 -11.37 0.65
N ARG A 44 -34.69 -10.40 0.30
CA ARG A 44 -34.69 -9.72 -1.01
C ARG A 44 -33.96 -8.38 -0.94
N TYR A 45 -33.73 -7.79 -2.11
CA TYR A 45 -33.16 -6.45 -2.23
C TYR A 45 -34.20 -5.40 -1.83
N ASN A 46 -33.86 -4.58 -0.84
CA ASN A 46 -34.68 -3.49 -0.34
C ASN A 46 -34.19 -2.15 -0.91
N LYS A 47 -35.11 -1.28 -1.34
CA LYS A 47 -34.80 0.10 -1.78
C LYS A 47 -34.12 0.87 -0.65
N VAL A 48 -32.98 1.50 -0.94
CA VAL A 48 -32.21 2.26 0.07
C VAL A 48 -33.04 3.38 0.70
N ALA A 49 -33.95 4.00 -0.06
CA ALA A 49 -34.91 4.97 0.47
C ALA A 49 -35.81 4.41 1.60
N ASN A 50 -36.22 3.15 1.53
CA ASN A 50 -37.04 2.51 2.56
C ASN A 50 -36.20 2.26 3.83
N ILE A 51 -34.97 1.79 3.66
CA ILE A 51 -34.02 1.55 4.77
C ILE A 51 -33.70 2.86 5.49
N VAL A 52 -33.43 3.94 4.75
CA VAL A 52 -33.24 5.28 5.31
C VAL A 52 -34.48 5.74 6.09
N GLY A 53 -35.68 5.56 5.51
CA GLY A 53 -36.95 5.90 6.14
C GLY A 53 -37.24 5.16 7.45
N ASP A 54 -36.93 3.85 7.55
CA ASP A 54 -37.05 3.13 8.83
C ASP A 54 -35.96 3.55 9.82
N THR A 55 -34.73 3.78 9.34
CA THR A 55 -33.62 4.24 10.18
C THR A 55 -33.92 5.57 10.88
N MET A 56 -34.69 6.47 10.26
CA MET A 56 -35.10 7.74 10.89
C MET A 56 -35.94 7.55 12.16
N LYS A 57 -36.57 6.38 12.39
CA LYS A 57 -37.25 6.02 13.66
C LYS A 57 -36.27 5.87 14.83
N PHE A 58 -34.97 5.75 14.54
CA PHE A 58 -33.89 5.60 15.50
C PHE A 58 -32.88 6.76 15.45
N HIS A 59 -32.67 7.34 14.27
CA HIS A 59 -31.65 8.35 14.03
C HIS A 59 -32.30 9.69 13.63
N PRO A 60 -32.51 10.62 14.58
CA PRO A 60 -33.21 11.90 14.35
C PRO A 60 -32.29 12.95 13.70
N HIS A 61 -31.64 12.58 12.60
CA HIS A 61 -30.78 13.43 11.78
C HIS A 61 -31.17 13.30 10.31
N GLY A 62 -30.65 14.18 9.45
CA GLY A 62 -31.05 14.25 8.04
C GLY A 62 -30.83 12.95 7.28
N ASP A 63 -31.83 12.57 6.47
CA ASP A 63 -31.88 11.42 5.56
C ASP A 63 -30.58 11.20 4.77
N ARG A 64 -30.01 12.29 4.22
CA ARG A 64 -28.73 12.27 3.50
C ARG A 64 -27.59 11.69 4.34
N SER A 65 -27.51 12.03 5.63
CA SER A 65 -26.43 11.53 6.51
C SER A 65 -26.55 10.02 6.76
N ILE A 66 -27.77 9.49 6.69
CA ILE A 66 -28.04 8.06 6.80
C ILE A 66 -27.73 7.37 5.46
N ALA A 67 -28.14 7.96 4.34
CA ALA A 67 -27.85 7.46 3.00
C ALA A 67 -26.34 7.39 2.72
N ASP A 68 -25.60 8.48 2.99
CA ASP A 68 -24.15 8.55 2.82
C ASP A 68 -23.42 7.51 3.71
N ALA A 69 -23.92 7.27 4.93
CA ALA A 69 -23.38 6.26 5.84
C ALA A 69 -23.70 4.81 5.43
N LEU A 70 -24.87 4.57 4.81
CA LEU A 70 -25.27 3.29 4.24
C LEU A 70 -24.44 2.99 2.98
N VAL A 71 -24.25 3.96 2.09
CA VAL A 71 -23.32 3.86 0.94
C VAL A 71 -21.91 3.47 1.40
N GLY A 72 -21.38 4.15 2.42
CA GLY A 72 -20.07 3.85 3.01
C GLY A 72 -19.95 2.51 3.76
N LEU A 73 -21.07 1.83 4.04
CA LEU A 73 -21.10 0.43 4.49
C LEU A 73 -21.19 -0.54 3.30
N GLY A 74 -22.02 -0.21 2.30
CA GLY A 74 -22.21 -0.98 1.07
C GLY A 74 -20.92 -1.14 0.27
N GLN A 75 -20.22 -0.05 0.00
CA GLN A 75 -18.96 -0.02 -0.76
C GLN A 75 -17.83 -0.91 -0.17
N LYS A 76 -17.98 -1.40 1.07
CA LYS A 76 -17.03 -2.35 1.68
C LYS A 76 -17.27 -3.82 1.27
N ASN A 77 -18.40 -4.13 0.63
CA ASN A 77 -18.75 -5.46 0.09
C ASN A 77 -18.55 -6.62 1.10
N LEU A 78 -18.85 -6.36 2.39
CA LEU A 78 -18.67 -7.32 3.49
C LEU A 78 -20.00 -7.67 4.19
N LEU A 79 -20.73 -6.66 4.65
CA LEU A 79 -22.01 -6.85 5.35
C LEU A 79 -23.23 -6.70 4.44
N ILE A 80 -23.12 -5.84 3.44
CA ILE A 80 -24.23 -5.43 2.59
C ILE A 80 -23.88 -5.85 1.16
N ASP A 81 -24.86 -6.49 0.53
CA ASP A 81 -24.89 -6.84 -0.88
C ASP A 81 -25.69 -5.74 -1.60
N THR A 82 -25.12 -5.19 -2.68
CA THR A 82 -25.48 -3.89 -3.25
C THR A 82 -25.86 -4.00 -4.72
N GLN A 83 -27.02 -3.44 -5.09
CA GLN A 83 -27.53 -3.39 -6.46
C GLN A 83 -27.77 -1.94 -6.93
N GLY A 84 -27.45 -1.66 -8.20
CA GLY A 84 -27.44 -0.31 -8.79
C GLY A 84 -26.07 0.38 -8.70
N ASN A 85 -26.00 1.68 -9.05
CA ASN A 85 -24.75 2.46 -8.95
C ASN A 85 -24.53 2.99 -7.53
N TRP A 86 -23.65 2.33 -6.77
CA TRP A 86 -23.26 2.70 -5.41
C TRP A 86 -22.06 3.67 -5.33
N GLY A 87 -21.69 4.31 -6.45
CA GLY A 87 -20.51 5.19 -6.53
C GLY A 87 -19.22 4.38 -6.62
N ASN A 88 -18.09 5.07 -6.80
CA ASN A 88 -16.80 4.42 -7.05
C ASN A 88 -15.71 4.99 -6.12
N ILE A 89 -15.12 4.12 -5.30
CA ILE A 89 -14.05 4.48 -4.35
C ILE A 89 -12.72 4.84 -5.03
N LEU A 90 -12.57 4.56 -6.33
CA LEU A 90 -11.36 4.83 -7.10
C LEU A 90 -11.37 6.24 -7.71
N THR A 91 -12.47 6.63 -8.36
CA THR A 91 -12.63 7.97 -8.95
C THR A 91 -13.09 9.00 -7.93
N GLY A 92 -13.94 8.60 -6.97
CA GLY A 92 -14.65 9.51 -6.07
C GLY A 92 -16.12 9.72 -6.44
N ASP A 93 -16.62 9.08 -7.51
CA ASP A 93 -17.99 9.24 -7.99
C ASP A 93 -19.04 8.98 -6.90
N PRO A 94 -20.01 9.89 -6.70
CA PRO A 94 -21.08 9.69 -5.73
C PRO A 94 -22.05 8.58 -6.16
N ALA A 95 -22.69 7.95 -5.19
CA ALA A 95 -23.76 6.98 -5.45
C ALA A 95 -24.98 7.64 -6.12
N ALA A 96 -25.71 6.85 -6.91
CA ALA A 96 -27.02 7.26 -7.40
C ALA A 96 -28.01 7.44 -6.24
N ALA A 97 -28.96 8.36 -6.39
CA ALA A 97 -29.92 8.69 -5.34
C ALA A 97 -30.69 7.44 -4.84
N SER A 98 -30.97 7.40 -3.53
CA SER A 98 -31.51 6.25 -2.74
C SER A 98 -32.77 5.54 -3.28
N ARG A 99 -33.44 6.10 -4.29
CA ARG A 99 -34.57 5.50 -5.01
C ARG A 99 -34.16 4.52 -6.13
N TYR A 100 -32.93 4.63 -6.64
CA TYR A 100 -32.39 3.82 -7.73
C TYR A 100 -31.48 2.68 -7.25
N ILE A 101 -30.95 2.77 -6.04
CA ILE A 101 -30.08 1.76 -5.43
C ILE A 101 -30.82 0.91 -4.40
N GLU A 102 -30.37 -0.34 -4.28
CA GLU A 102 -30.96 -1.39 -3.44
C GLU A 102 -29.89 -2.14 -2.65
N ALA A 103 -30.25 -2.62 -1.47
CA ALA A 103 -29.37 -3.30 -0.52
C ALA A 103 -30.06 -4.50 0.13
N ARG A 104 -29.28 -5.52 0.49
CA ARG A 104 -29.66 -6.60 1.40
C ARG A 104 -28.46 -7.06 2.23
N PHE A 105 -28.65 -7.92 3.21
CA PHE A 105 -27.52 -8.52 3.93
C PHE A 105 -26.80 -9.60 3.12
N THR A 106 -25.47 -9.60 3.22
CA THR A 106 -24.67 -10.77 2.86
C THR A 106 -24.98 -11.92 3.84
N PRO A 107 -24.78 -13.19 3.44
CA PRO A 107 -24.89 -14.31 4.38
C PRO A 107 -23.92 -14.18 5.57
N PHE A 108 -22.76 -13.54 5.37
CA PHE A 108 -21.80 -13.25 6.44
C PHE A 108 -22.37 -12.32 7.52
N ALA A 109 -23.10 -11.27 7.15
CA ALA A 109 -23.71 -10.37 8.12
C ALA A 109 -24.71 -11.08 9.05
N ARG A 110 -25.56 -11.97 8.49
CA ARG A 110 -26.53 -12.74 9.29
C ARG A 110 -25.87 -13.69 10.28
N ASP A 111 -24.82 -14.39 9.87
CA ASP A 111 -24.03 -15.27 10.74
C ASP A 111 -23.38 -14.51 11.92
N VAL A 112 -22.87 -13.29 11.66
CA VAL A 112 -21.89 -12.62 12.53
C VAL A 112 -22.44 -11.45 13.34
N VAL A 113 -23.31 -10.61 12.79
CA VAL A 113 -23.66 -9.30 13.39
C VAL A 113 -24.78 -9.39 14.42
N PHE A 114 -25.68 -10.35 14.25
CA PHE A 114 -26.95 -10.40 14.98
C PHE A 114 -27.04 -11.60 15.94
N SER A 115 -27.69 -11.36 17.09
CA SER A 115 -28.11 -12.39 18.04
C SER A 115 -29.21 -11.83 18.97
N PRO A 116 -30.48 -11.77 18.52
CA PRO A 116 -31.52 -10.97 19.20
C PRO A 116 -31.81 -11.33 20.66
N LYS A 117 -31.48 -12.57 21.08
CA LYS A 117 -31.62 -13.06 22.48
C LYS A 117 -30.46 -12.62 23.39
N VAL A 118 -29.33 -12.22 22.79
CA VAL A 118 -28.11 -11.73 23.49
C VAL A 118 -28.02 -10.20 23.45
N THR A 119 -28.54 -9.56 22.40
CA THR A 119 -28.55 -8.10 22.23
C THR A 119 -29.11 -7.37 23.46
N GLU A 120 -28.36 -6.41 24.00
CA GLU A 120 -28.86 -5.45 24.98
C GLU A 120 -29.69 -4.36 24.28
N TRP A 121 -30.92 -4.14 24.78
CA TRP A 121 -31.91 -3.26 24.15
C TRP A 121 -32.18 -2.01 24.99
N GLN A 122 -32.02 -0.83 24.39
CA GLN A 122 -32.49 0.45 24.93
C GLN A 122 -33.74 0.94 24.17
N LEU A 123 -34.41 1.98 24.68
CA LEU A 123 -35.50 2.66 23.96
C LEU A 123 -34.93 3.61 22.90
N SER A 124 -35.67 3.82 21.82
CA SER A 124 -35.41 4.88 20.84
C SER A 124 -35.59 6.28 21.47
N TYR A 125 -35.07 7.31 20.80
CA TYR A 125 -35.13 8.70 21.26
C TYR A 125 -36.56 9.24 21.48
N ASP A 126 -37.57 8.62 20.85
CA ASP A 126 -39.00 8.94 20.99
C ASP A 126 -39.76 8.01 21.97
N GLY A 127 -39.06 7.02 22.55
CA GLY A 127 -39.61 6.02 23.47
C GLY A 127 -40.50 4.95 22.81
N ARG A 128 -40.71 4.95 21.49
CA ARG A 128 -41.69 4.09 20.82
C ARG A 128 -41.16 2.76 20.31
N ASN A 129 -39.85 2.68 20.04
CA ASN A 129 -39.18 1.48 19.53
C ASN A 129 -38.08 1.04 20.52
N LYS A 130 -37.54 -0.15 20.32
CA LYS A 130 -36.27 -0.59 20.94
C LYS A 130 -35.15 -0.59 19.89
N GLU A 131 -33.95 -0.24 20.32
CA GLU A 131 -32.72 -0.30 19.51
C GLU A 131 -31.56 -0.97 20.30
N PRO A 132 -30.58 -1.57 19.62
CA PRO A 132 -29.43 -2.20 20.28
C PRO A 132 -28.47 -1.14 20.85
N VAL A 133 -28.02 -1.33 22.09
CA VAL A 133 -26.96 -0.51 22.72
C VAL A 133 -25.63 -0.74 21.98
N SER A 134 -25.31 -2.02 21.73
CA SER A 134 -24.28 -2.48 20.80
C SER A 134 -24.75 -3.77 20.13
N LEU A 135 -24.22 -4.07 18.94
CA LEU A 135 -24.53 -5.33 18.25
C LEU A 135 -23.62 -6.47 18.76
N PRO A 136 -24.13 -7.70 18.95
CA PRO A 136 -23.35 -8.84 19.45
C PRO A 136 -22.50 -9.46 18.33
N VAL A 137 -21.48 -8.72 17.88
CA VAL A 137 -20.68 -9.05 16.69
C VAL A 137 -19.65 -10.14 16.98
N LYS A 138 -19.83 -11.30 16.34
CA LYS A 138 -19.01 -12.52 16.50
C LYS A 138 -17.74 -12.56 15.62
N PHE A 139 -17.09 -11.39 15.42
CA PHE A 139 -15.93 -11.20 14.55
C PHE A 139 -15.23 -9.84 14.83
N PRO A 140 -13.90 -9.69 14.63
CA PRO A 140 -13.17 -8.40 14.72
C PRO A 140 -13.48 -7.41 13.57
N LEU A 141 -14.74 -7.03 13.45
CA LEU A 141 -15.32 -6.29 12.33
C LEU A 141 -14.79 -4.86 12.21
N LEU A 142 -14.45 -4.23 13.33
CA LEU A 142 -13.80 -2.91 13.39
C LEU A 142 -12.48 -2.87 12.60
N LEU A 143 -11.65 -3.90 12.77
CA LEU A 143 -10.36 -4.00 12.10
C LEU A 143 -10.50 -4.42 10.63
N ALA A 144 -11.46 -5.29 10.30
CA ALA A 144 -11.73 -5.68 8.92
C ALA A 144 -12.23 -4.51 8.07
N GLN A 145 -13.14 -3.70 8.63
CA GLN A 145 -13.74 -2.58 7.90
C GLN A 145 -12.92 -1.29 7.90
N GLY A 146 -12.08 -1.09 8.92
CA GLY A 146 -11.53 0.23 9.25
C GLY A 146 -12.60 1.25 9.65
N ALA A 147 -12.17 2.31 10.32
CA ALA A 147 -13.03 3.40 10.76
C ALA A 147 -12.28 4.73 10.77
N GLU A 148 -12.90 5.79 10.25
CA GLU A 148 -12.36 7.14 10.29
C GLU A 148 -13.42 8.11 10.81
N GLY A 149 -13.01 9.06 11.65
CA GLY A 149 -13.91 10.03 12.26
C GLY A 149 -13.17 11.18 12.92
N ILE A 150 -13.74 12.38 12.84
CA ILE A 150 -13.23 13.59 13.47
C ILE A 150 -14.28 14.03 14.50
N ALA A 151 -13.83 14.28 15.73
CA ALA A 151 -14.64 14.71 16.86
C ALA A 151 -14.12 16.05 17.39
N VAL A 152 -14.74 16.57 18.46
CA VAL A 152 -14.21 17.74 19.15
C VAL A 152 -12.91 17.37 19.87
N GLY A 153 -11.80 17.99 19.48
CA GLY A 153 -10.47 17.80 20.11
C GLY A 153 -9.74 16.48 19.82
N LEU A 154 -10.35 15.55 19.08
CA LEU A 154 -9.72 14.26 18.73
C LEU A 154 -10.16 13.75 17.35
N SER A 155 -9.40 12.80 16.81
CA SER A 155 -9.78 12.00 15.65
C SER A 155 -9.55 10.51 15.90
N SER A 156 -10.19 9.68 15.09
CA SER A 156 -9.89 8.25 14.95
C SER A 156 -9.60 7.93 13.49
N LYS A 157 -8.56 7.13 13.23
CA LYS A 157 -8.23 6.57 11.92
C LYS A 157 -7.67 5.16 12.12
N ILE A 158 -8.55 4.18 12.00
CA ILE A 158 -8.29 2.73 12.10
C ILE A 158 -8.24 2.20 10.67
N LEU A 159 -7.12 1.58 10.31
CA LEU A 159 -6.89 1.05 8.96
C LEU A 159 -7.56 -0.33 8.80
N PRO A 160 -8.07 -0.67 7.59
CA PRO A 160 -8.61 -2.00 7.31
C PRO A 160 -7.50 -3.08 7.31
N HIS A 161 -7.90 -4.31 7.63
CA HIS A 161 -7.03 -5.50 7.75
C HIS A 161 -7.66 -6.70 7.05
N ASN A 162 -6.85 -7.67 6.62
CA ASN A 162 -7.37 -8.79 5.84
C ASN A 162 -8.27 -9.73 6.68
N PHE A 163 -9.38 -10.14 6.09
CA PHE A 163 -10.37 -11.04 6.70
C PHE A 163 -9.77 -12.34 7.25
N ASN A 164 -8.89 -12.99 6.49
CA ASN A 164 -8.30 -14.27 6.86
C ASN A 164 -7.22 -14.11 7.94
N GLU A 165 -6.41 -13.05 7.87
CA GLU A 165 -5.39 -12.79 8.90
C GLU A 165 -6.01 -12.40 10.25
N LEU A 166 -7.14 -11.68 10.25
CA LEU A 166 -7.89 -11.40 11.46
C LEU A 166 -8.39 -12.70 12.12
N ILE A 167 -8.83 -13.68 11.32
CA ILE A 167 -9.19 -15.02 11.82
C ILE A 167 -7.97 -15.74 12.40
N ASP A 168 -6.86 -15.77 11.66
CA ASP A 168 -5.66 -16.51 12.07
C ASP A 168 -5.02 -15.90 13.34
N ALA A 169 -5.03 -14.57 13.46
CA ALA A 169 -4.60 -13.85 14.64
C ALA A 169 -5.58 -14.01 15.83
N SER A 170 -6.90 -14.03 15.61
CA SER A 170 -7.89 -14.38 16.65
C SER A 170 -7.68 -15.81 17.17
N ILE A 171 -7.38 -16.76 16.28
CA ILE A 171 -7.06 -18.14 16.65
C ILE A 171 -5.72 -18.22 17.40
N ALA A 172 -4.71 -17.42 17.03
CA ALA A 172 -3.45 -17.31 17.76
C ALA A 172 -3.64 -16.77 19.19
N HIS A 173 -4.39 -15.68 19.36
CA HIS A 173 -4.77 -15.14 20.69
C HIS A 173 -5.45 -16.20 21.56
N LEU A 174 -6.44 -16.91 21.01
CA LEU A 174 -7.15 -17.98 21.72
C LEU A 174 -6.27 -19.19 22.07
N ARG A 175 -5.07 -19.30 21.48
CA ARG A 175 -4.04 -20.31 21.81
C ARG A 175 -2.92 -19.76 22.70
N GLY A 176 -2.97 -18.49 23.11
CA GLY A 176 -1.90 -17.83 23.85
C GLY A 176 -0.62 -17.59 23.03
N GLN A 177 -0.75 -17.52 21.70
CA GLN A 177 0.35 -17.34 20.76
C GLN A 177 0.48 -15.87 20.35
N GLU A 178 1.71 -15.39 20.16
CA GLU A 178 1.94 -14.07 19.55
C GLU A 178 1.50 -14.06 18.09
N PHE A 179 1.06 -12.89 17.62
CA PHE A 179 0.64 -12.64 16.25
C PHE A 179 1.07 -11.23 15.83
N GLN A 180 1.12 -10.99 14.53
CA GLN A 180 1.32 -9.66 13.95
C GLN A 180 0.22 -9.40 12.93
N LEU A 181 -0.40 -8.23 12.99
CA LEU A 181 -1.35 -7.74 11.98
C LEU A 181 -0.74 -6.59 11.19
N LEU A 182 -1.04 -6.57 9.89
CA LEU A 182 -0.65 -5.52 8.95
C LEU A 182 -1.88 -5.11 8.13
N PRO A 183 -2.03 -3.83 7.75
CA PRO A 183 -3.18 -3.39 6.96
C PRO A 183 -3.33 -4.11 5.61
N ASP A 184 -4.55 -4.14 5.11
CA ASP A 184 -4.90 -4.61 3.78
C ASP A 184 -5.99 -3.70 3.21
N PHE A 185 -5.70 -3.04 2.09
CA PHE A 185 -6.51 -1.93 1.60
C PHE A 185 -7.42 -2.35 0.44
N PRO A 186 -8.67 -1.82 0.38
CA PRO A 186 -9.61 -2.19 -0.68
C PRO A 186 -9.12 -1.82 -2.09
N THR A 187 -8.21 -0.84 -2.20
CA THR A 187 -7.57 -0.35 -3.44
C THR A 187 -6.28 -1.09 -3.83
N GLY A 188 -5.83 -2.08 -3.04
CA GLY A 188 -4.57 -2.79 -3.27
C GLY A 188 -3.34 -1.96 -2.90
N GLY A 189 -2.46 -1.73 -3.88
CA GLY A 189 -1.22 -0.97 -3.73
C GLY A 189 -0.07 -1.78 -3.12
N ILE A 190 1.10 -1.14 -3.04
CA ILE A 190 2.32 -1.72 -2.45
C ILE A 190 2.63 -0.98 -1.14
N MET A 191 2.66 -1.68 -0.02
CA MET A 191 2.83 -1.11 1.33
C MET A 191 4.19 -1.46 1.95
N ASP A 192 4.91 -0.42 2.38
CA ASP A 192 5.97 -0.53 3.39
C ASP A 192 5.38 -0.32 4.78
N ALA A 193 5.41 -1.38 5.60
CA ALA A 193 4.96 -1.38 6.98
C ALA A 193 6.10 -1.40 8.02
N THR A 194 7.37 -1.17 7.61
CA THR A 194 8.56 -1.22 8.49
C THR A 194 8.44 -0.28 9.71
N ASN A 195 7.66 0.81 9.58
CA ASN A 195 7.42 1.77 10.65
C ASN A 195 6.01 1.63 11.29
N TYR A 196 5.27 0.54 11.08
CA TYR A 196 3.86 0.46 11.48
C TYR A 196 3.63 0.37 12.99
N ARG A 197 4.50 -0.35 13.71
CA ARG A 197 4.51 -0.46 15.19
C ARG A 197 3.13 -0.79 15.80
N ASP A 198 2.46 -1.84 15.31
CA ASP A 198 1.14 -2.28 15.81
C ASP A 198 0.07 -1.15 15.81
N GLY A 199 0.21 -0.20 14.89
CA GLY A 199 -0.65 0.96 14.76
C GLY A 199 -0.49 2.04 15.84
N GLU A 200 0.64 2.05 16.56
CA GLU A 200 0.93 3.02 17.62
C GLU A 200 0.78 4.48 17.15
N ARG A 201 0.04 5.29 17.92
CA ARG A 201 -0.30 6.67 17.55
C ARG A 201 0.94 7.55 17.38
N GLY A 202 1.11 8.14 16.21
CA GLY A 202 2.11 9.18 15.92
C GLY A 202 3.52 8.67 15.60
N THR A 203 3.95 7.56 16.20
CA THR A 203 5.17 6.83 15.81
C THR A 203 4.91 5.84 14.67
N GLY A 204 3.72 5.23 14.67
CA GLY A 204 3.24 4.30 13.66
C GLY A 204 2.91 5.00 12.35
N ARG A 205 3.36 4.40 11.25
CA ARG A 205 3.05 4.83 9.88
C ARG A 205 3.30 3.70 8.89
N VAL A 206 2.45 3.62 7.88
CA VAL A 206 2.68 2.85 6.65
C VAL A 206 2.92 3.81 5.50
N ARG A 207 3.76 3.41 4.54
CA ARG A 207 3.86 4.10 3.24
C ARG A 207 3.24 3.22 2.18
N ILE A 208 2.38 3.82 1.35
CA ILE A 208 1.57 3.10 0.36
C ILE A 208 1.88 3.70 -1.02
N ARG A 209 2.25 2.84 -1.97
CA ARG A 209 2.57 3.20 -3.34
C ARG A 209 1.52 2.72 -4.33
N ALA A 210 1.33 3.51 -5.37
CA ALA A 210 0.62 3.12 -6.58
C ALA A 210 1.38 2.00 -7.32
N ARG A 211 0.67 1.05 -7.95
CA ARG A 211 1.29 0.04 -8.80
C ARG A 211 1.52 0.61 -10.20
N ILE A 212 2.78 0.95 -10.50
CA ILE A 212 3.19 1.55 -11.78
C ILE A 212 3.97 0.54 -12.62
N LEU A 213 3.36 0.11 -13.73
CA LEU A 213 3.95 -0.75 -14.75
C LEU A 213 4.60 0.09 -15.85
N THR A 214 5.66 -0.44 -16.46
CA THR A 214 6.43 0.22 -17.54
C THR A 214 6.14 -0.52 -18.85
N GLU A 215 5.07 -0.14 -19.55
CA GLU A 215 4.64 -0.83 -20.79
C GLU A 215 5.55 -0.52 -21.98
N SER A 216 6.12 0.69 -22.04
CA SER A 216 7.12 1.02 -23.06
C SER A 216 8.08 2.13 -22.61
N LYS A 217 9.10 2.40 -23.42
CA LYS A 217 10.02 3.53 -23.22
C LYS A 217 9.36 4.92 -23.25
N LYS A 218 8.05 5.01 -23.56
CA LYS A 218 7.26 6.25 -23.56
C LYS A 218 5.97 6.17 -22.75
N LEU A 219 5.70 5.06 -22.05
CA LEU A 219 4.41 4.83 -21.39
C LEU A 219 4.57 4.13 -20.05
N LEU A 220 4.10 4.79 -19.00
CA LEU A 220 3.86 4.22 -17.68
C LEU A 220 2.36 4.05 -17.47
N ARG A 221 1.95 2.92 -16.87
CA ARG A 221 0.55 2.60 -16.59
C ARG A 221 0.35 2.39 -15.10
N ILE A 222 -0.59 3.11 -14.50
CA ILE A 222 -0.94 2.99 -13.09
C ILE A 222 -2.18 2.09 -12.98
N THR A 223 -2.05 0.99 -12.24
CA THR A 223 -3.07 -0.09 -12.14
C THR A 223 -3.69 -0.23 -10.74
N GLU A 224 -3.08 0.38 -9.73
CA GLU A 224 -3.57 0.43 -8.34
C GLU A 224 -3.19 1.80 -7.75
N ILE A 225 -4.06 2.40 -6.93
CA ILE A 225 -3.83 3.69 -6.27
C ILE A 225 -3.72 3.54 -4.74
N PRO A 226 -2.97 4.43 -4.05
CA PRO A 226 -2.81 4.35 -2.61
C PRO A 226 -4.12 4.60 -1.86
N PHE A 227 -4.27 3.97 -0.69
CA PHE A 227 -5.46 4.10 0.14
C PHE A 227 -5.73 5.55 0.56
N GLY A 228 -6.95 6.05 0.28
CA GLY A 228 -7.36 7.42 0.59
C GLY A 228 -7.00 8.46 -0.49
N VAL A 229 -6.60 8.02 -1.68
CA VAL A 229 -6.37 8.86 -2.88
C VAL A 229 -7.32 8.40 -3.98
N THR A 230 -7.95 9.33 -4.70
CA THR A 230 -8.74 9.03 -5.92
C THR A 230 -7.91 9.24 -7.19
N THR A 231 -8.39 8.76 -8.35
CA THR A 231 -7.71 8.99 -9.64
C THR A 231 -7.60 10.48 -9.96
N GLU A 232 -8.65 11.27 -9.72
CA GLU A 232 -8.64 12.73 -9.84
C GLU A 232 -7.49 13.37 -9.04
N ILE A 233 -7.42 13.10 -7.72
CA ILE A 233 -6.38 13.64 -6.82
C ILE A 233 -4.98 13.17 -7.26
N LEU A 234 -4.86 11.94 -7.77
CA LEU A 234 -3.61 11.41 -8.28
C LEU A 234 -3.17 12.15 -9.55
N ILE A 235 -4.08 12.37 -10.50
CA ILE A 235 -3.83 13.07 -11.76
C ILE A 235 -3.49 14.53 -11.49
N ASP A 236 -4.27 15.25 -10.68
CA ASP A 236 -4.02 16.65 -10.29
C ASP A 236 -2.64 16.82 -9.65
N THR A 237 -2.24 15.91 -8.76
CA THR A 237 -0.91 15.98 -8.12
C THR A 237 0.23 15.63 -9.08
N ILE A 238 -0.01 14.83 -10.13
CA ILE A 238 0.98 14.60 -11.21
C ILE A 238 1.08 15.83 -12.12
N VAL A 239 -0.05 16.36 -12.60
CA VAL A 239 -0.11 17.57 -13.44
C VAL A 239 0.57 18.73 -12.73
N SER A 240 0.20 18.99 -11.47
CA SER A 240 0.78 20.11 -10.73
C SER A 240 2.21 19.86 -10.22
N ALA A 241 2.73 18.63 -10.33
CA ALA A 241 4.18 18.37 -10.21
C ALA A 241 4.92 18.63 -11.54
N ALA A 242 4.27 18.42 -12.69
CA ALA A 242 4.80 18.72 -14.01
C ALA A 242 4.82 20.23 -14.31
N GLU A 243 3.76 20.97 -13.97
CA GLU A 243 3.73 22.45 -14.02
C GLU A 243 4.90 23.09 -13.26
N LYS A 244 5.25 22.48 -12.11
CA LYS A 244 6.38 22.91 -11.26
C LYS A 244 7.75 22.42 -11.77
N GLY A 245 7.82 21.87 -12.97
CA GLY A 245 9.04 21.37 -13.63
C GLY A 245 9.66 20.11 -13.00
N LYS A 246 9.00 19.47 -12.03
CA LYS A 246 9.57 18.34 -11.26
C LYS A 246 9.43 17.00 -11.95
N ILE A 247 8.47 16.87 -12.87
CA ILE A 247 8.19 15.68 -13.66
C ILE A 247 8.01 16.11 -15.12
N LYS A 248 8.60 15.38 -16.07
CA LYS A 248 8.42 15.63 -17.51
C LYS A 248 7.43 14.62 -18.08
N ILE A 249 6.20 15.06 -18.32
CA ILE A 249 5.10 14.28 -18.95
C ILE A 249 4.72 14.92 -20.29
N ALA A 250 4.12 14.13 -21.19
CA ALA A 250 3.59 14.61 -22.47
C ALA A 250 2.07 14.75 -22.45
N ARG A 251 1.37 13.76 -21.88
CA ARG A 251 -0.09 13.76 -21.63
C ARG A 251 -0.42 12.69 -20.58
N ILE A 252 -1.61 12.77 -20.00
CA ILE A 252 -2.22 11.72 -19.16
C ILE A 252 -3.56 11.37 -19.80
N GLU A 253 -3.91 10.08 -19.81
CA GLU A 253 -5.23 9.59 -20.19
C GLU A 253 -5.74 8.69 -19.05
N ASP A 254 -6.97 8.93 -18.56
CA ASP A 254 -7.61 8.08 -17.55
C ASP A 254 -8.69 7.23 -18.22
N ASN A 255 -8.55 5.91 -18.12
CA ASN A 255 -9.51 4.90 -18.60
C ASN A 255 -10.12 4.12 -17.42
N THR A 256 -10.01 4.64 -16.20
CA THR A 256 -10.51 4.00 -14.98
C THR A 256 -12.00 3.74 -15.03
N ALA A 257 -12.38 2.51 -14.68
CA ALA A 257 -13.78 2.08 -14.54
C ALA A 257 -13.92 1.23 -13.27
N GLN A 258 -14.14 -0.08 -13.42
CA GLN A 258 -14.10 -1.05 -12.31
C GLN A 258 -12.68 -1.24 -11.73
N HIS A 259 -11.66 -0.96 -12.55
CA HIS A 259 -10.25 -1.02 -12.19
C HIS A 259 -9.56 0.30 -12.58
N VAL A 260 -8.48 0.65 -11.89
CA VAL A 260 -7.66 1.83 -12.21
C VAL A 260 -6.91 1.57 -13.51
N ASP A 261 -6.96 2.53 -14.43
CA ASP A 261 -6.15 2.48 -15.65
C ASP A 261 -5.73 3.88 -16.13
N ILE A 262 -4.68 4.42 -15.50
CA ILE A 262 -4.15 5.75 -15.83
C ILE A 262 -2.87 5.60 -16.66
N LEU A 263 -2.90 6.11 -17.88
CA LEU A 263 -1.80 6.09 -18.85
C LEU A 263 -1.02 7.40 -18.81
N VAL A 264 0.21 7.36 -18.30
CA VAL A 264 1.13 8.51 -18.23
C VAL A 264 2.14 8.42 -19.38
N HIS A 265 1.94 9.25 -20.40
CA HIS A 265 2.79 9.32 -21.58
C HIS A 265 4.00 10.21 -21.33
N LEU A 266 5.19 9.72 -21.70
CA LEU A 266 6.46 10.41 -21.49
C LEU A 266 6.99 11.05 -22.78
N PRO A 267 7.58 12.25 -22.71
CA PRO A 267 8.21 12.89 -23.86
C PRO A 267 9.52 12.17 -24.24
N ALA A 268 9.94 12.33 -25.49
CA ALA A 268 11.13 11.65 -26.00
C ALA A 268 12.41 12.08 -25.24
N GLY A 269 13.27 11.11 -24.93
CA GLY A 269 14.55 11.33 -24.24
C GLY A 269 14.49 11.26 -22.71
N VAL A 270 13.30 11.10 -22.12
CA VAL A 270 13.12 10.89 -20.67
C VAL A 270 13.19 9.39 -20.33
N ASP A 271 13.81 9.05 -19.20
CA ASP A 271 13.88 7.67 -18.70
C ASP A 271 12.62 7.29 -17.89
N PRO A 272 11.94 6.16 -18.18
CA PRO A 272 10.75 5.74 -17.44
C PRO A 272 10.99 5.46 -15.96
N GLU A 273 12.13 4.87 -15.58
CA GLU A 273 12.38 4.48 -14.17
C GLU A 273 12.82 5.67 -13.31
N GLN A 274 13.52 6.67 -13.88
CA GLN A 274 13.69 7.99 -13.25
C GLN A 274 12.33 8.70 -13.10
N THR A 275 11.45 8.62 -14.10
CA THR A 275 10.13 9.25 -14.01
C THR A 275 9.23 8.59 -12.97
N LYS A 276 9.27 7.26 -12.88
CA LYS A 276 8.58 6.47 -11.83
C LYS A 276 9.05 6.85 -10.43
N LYS A 277 10.35 7.10 -10.23
CA LYS A 277 10.88 7.69 -8.99
C LYS A 277 10.39 9.12 -8.76
N ALA A 278 10.30 9.96 -9.80
CA ALA A 278 9.78 11.32 -9.70
C ALA A 278 8.29 11.38 -9.34
N LEU A 279 7.48 10.46 -9.86
CA LEU A 279 6.08 10.26 -9.48
C LEU A 279 5.97 9.93 -7.97
N PHE A 280 6.65 8.88 -7.49
CA PHE A 280 6.69 8.57 -6.05
C PHE A 280 7.25 9.72 -5.18
N ALA A 281 8.17 10.52 -5.71
CA ALA A 281 8.74 11.64 -4.97
C ALA A 281 7.79 12.85 -4.84
N PHE A 282 7.01 13.17 -5.88
CA PHE A 282 6.39 14.50 -6.04
C PHE A 282 4.88 14.53 -6.31
N SER A 283 4.22 13.40 -6.63
CA SER A 283 2.76 13.31 -6.70
C SER A 283 2.20 12.41 -5.57
N ALA A 284 0.89 12.19 -5.54
CA ALA A 284 0.26 11.26 -4.61
C ALA A 284 0.53 9.77 -4.93
N CYS A 285 1.47 9.43 -5.83
CA CYS A 285 1.87 8.05 -6.12
C CYS A 285 2.56 7.33 -4.93
N GLU A 286 3.11 8.05 -3.95
CA GLU A 286 3.48 7.52 -2.63
C GLU A 286 2.87 8.40 -1.52
N VAL A 287 2.08 7.81 -0.63
CA VAL A 287 1.51 8.50 0.55
C VAL A 287 1.95 7.82 1.84
N SER A 288 2.10 8.62 2.90
CA SER A 288 2.35 8.12 4.26
C SER A 288 1.08 8.23 5.09
N VAL A 289 0.55 7.10 5.55
CA VAL A 289 -0.65 7.04 6.38
C VAL A 289 -0.27 6.67 7.80
N SER A 290 -0.55 7.56 8.75
CA SER A 290 -0.43 7.27 10.18
C SER A 290 -1.79 6.85 10.76
N PRO A 291 -1.88 5.67 11.39
CA PRO A 291 -3.04 5.29 12.17
C PRO A 291 -3.16 6.16 13.43
N ASN A 292 -4.38 6.29 13.91
CA ASN A 292 -4.73 6.95 15.16
C ASN A 292 -5.95 6.23 15.75
N ALA A 293 -5.76 5.00 16.24
CA ALA A 293 -6.87 4.14 16.63
C ALA A 293 -7.51 4.59 17.96
N CYS A 294 -8.58 5.38 17.86
CA CYS A 294 -9.40 5.83 18.98
C CYS A 294 -10.76 5.13 18.95
N VAL A 295 -11.17 4.54 20.07
CA VAL A 295 -12.39 3.74 20.23
C VAL A 295 -13.09 4.09 21.54
N ILE A 296 -14.42 3.97 21.60
CA ILE A 296 -15.15 4.13 22.87
C ILE A 296 -15.15 2.80 23.64
N VAL A 297 -14.66 2.83 24.88
CA VAL A 297 -14.54 1.70 25.82
C VAL A 297 -15.04 2.15 27.20
N GLU A 298 -16.08 1.52 27.72
CA GLU A 298 -16.77 1.93 28.98
C GLU A 298 -17.17 3.43 28.92
N ASP A 299 -17.83 3.79 27.81
CA ASP A 299 -18.29 5.14 27.43
C ASP A 299 -17.22 6.25 27.57
N LYS A 300 -15.95 5.90 27.36
CA LYS A 300 -14.80 6.82 27.34
C LYS A 300 -13.93 6.57 26.09
N PRO A 301 -13.46 7.61 25.39
CA PRO A 301 -12.52 7.45 24.29
C PRO A 301 -11.16 6.95 24.79
N ARG A 302 -10.65 5.86 24.22
CA ARG A 302 -9.31 5.32 24.48
C ARG A 302 -8.54 5.18 23.19
N PHE A 303 -7.25 5.50 23.24
CA PHE A 303 -6.30 5.17 22.17
C PHE A 303 -5.72 3.79 22.48
N MET A 304 -5.78 2.88 21.52
CA MET A 304 -5.35 1.48 21.68
C MET A 304 -4.47 1.06 20.49
N ARG A 305 -3.63 0.03 20.68
CA ARG A 305 -2.93 -0.60 19.55
C ARG A 305 -3.83 -1.62 18.85
N ILE A 306 -3.48 -2.01 17.64
CA ILE A 306 -4.30 -2.91 16.81
C ILE A 306 -4.42 -4.29 17.43
N SER A 307 -3.33 -4.83 17.97
CA SER A 307 -3.34 -6.12 18.68
C SER A 307 -4.24 -6.10 19.93
N ASP A 308 -4.33 -4.96 20.64
CA ASP A 308 -5.21 -4.83 21.81
C ASP A 308 -6.70 -4.75 21.41
N ILE A 309 -7.02 -4.11 20.29
CA ILE A 309 -8.36 -4.12 19.71
C ILE A 309 -8.75 -5.54 19.27
N LEU A 310 -7.85 -6.27 18.59
CA LEU A 310 -8.11 -7.65 18.17
C LEU A 310 -8.40 -8.55 19.38
N ARG A 311 -7.58 -8.48 20.42
CA ARG A 311 -7.77 -9.23 21.68
C ARG A 311 -9.17 -8.98 22.23
N TYR A 312 -9.53 -7.71 22.41
CA TYR A 312 -10.86 -7.33 22.91
C TYR A 312 -11.99 -7.88 22.04
N ASN A 313 -11.96 -7.71 20.71
CA ASN A 313 -13.01 -8.22 19.83
C ASN A 313 -13.06 -9.77 19.79
N THR A 314 -11.92 -10.44 19.98
CA THR A 314 -11.85 -11.91 20.03
C THR A 314 -12.44 -12.45 21.33
N ASP A 315 -12.12 -11.82 22.46
CA ASP A 315 -12.67 -12.19 23.77
C ASP A 315 -14.17 -11.82 23.88
N ALA A 316 -14.60 -10.70 23.29
CA ALA A 316 -16.02 -10.37 23.12
C ALA A 316 -16.75 -11.40 22.23
N THR A 317 -16.15 -11.84 21.12
CA THR A 317 -16.72 -12.91 20.27
C THR A 317 -16.88 -14.21 21.07
N LYS A 318 -15.87 -14.59 21.87
CA LYS A 318 -15.90 -15.76 22.75
C LYS A 318 -17.02 -15.65 23.80
N GLU A 319 -17.22 -14.47 24.36
CA GLU A 319 -18.26 -14.19 25.36
C GLU A 319 -19.68 -14.21 24.75
N THR A 320 -19.90 -13.57 23.60
CA THR A 320 -21.17 -13.69 22.86
C THR A 320 -21.50 -15.15 22.54
N LEU A 321 -20.53 -15.94 22.09
CA LEU A 321 -20.71 -17.37 21.83
C LEU A 321 -21.01 -18.18 23.10
N ARG A 322 -20.48 -17.78 24.27
CA ARG A 322 -20.83 -18.39 25.57
C ARG A 322 -22.32 -18.18 25.86
N GLN A 323 -22.77 -16.93 25.76
CA GLN A 323 -24.15 -16.54 26.02
C GLN A 323 -25.13 -17.23 25.05
N GLU A 324 -24.80 -17.33 23.76
CA GLU A 324 -25.58 -18.10 22.79
C GLU A 324 -25.67 -19.60 23.13
N GLN A 325 -24.59 -20.22 23.61
CA GLN A 325 -24.63 -21.63 24.04
C GLN A 325 -25.38 -21.82 25.37
N GLU A 326 -25.35 -20.86 26.29
CA GLU A 326 -26.11 -20.91 27.54
C GLU A 326 -27.62 -20.76 27.32
N ILE A 327 -28.03 -19.83 26.45
CA ILE A 327 -29.43 -19.68 26.03
C ILE A 327 -29.89 -20.95 25.31
N ARG A 328 -29.10 -21.48 24.36
CA ARG A 328 -29.40 -22.76 23.71
C ARG A 328 -29.52 -23.91 24.72
N LEU A 329 -28.66 -23.97 25.73
CA LEU A 329 -28.70 -25.01 26.75
C LEU A 329 -29.97 -24.90 27.60
N GLN A 330 -30.40 -23.71 27.99
CA GLN A 330 -31.66 -23.48 28.71
C GLN A 330 -32.86 -23.93 27.86
N GLU A 331 -32.92 -23.53 26.59
CA GLU A 331 -34.00 -23.88 25.67
C GLU A 331 -34.06 -25.39 25.39
N LEU A 332 -32.92 -26.06 25.22
CA LEU A 332 -32.86 -27.52 25.06
C LEU A 332 -33.28 -28.27 26.32
N ASN A 333 -32.88 -27.85 27.53
CA ASN A 333 -33.31 -28.49 28.76
C ASN A 333 -34.83 -28.28 29.01
N ALA A 334 -35.37 -27.10 28.66
CA ALA A 334 -36.82 -26.85 28.72
C ALA A 334 -37.60 -27.72 27.73
N ALA A 335 -37.14 -27.84 26.48
CA ALA A 335 -37.72 -28.73 25.49
C ALA A 335 -37.66 -30.21 25.93
N TRP A 336 -36.53 -30.65 26.47
CA TRP A 336 -36.37 -32.01 27.01
C TRP A 336 -37.29 -32.26 28.21
N HIS A 337 -37.49 -31.26 29.09
CA HIS A 337 -38.39 -31.36 30.23
C HIS A 337 -39.85 -31.53 29.76
N GLN A 338 -40.31 -30.68 28.84
CA GLN A 338 -41.67 -30.77 28.28
C GLN A 338 -41.90 -32.09 27.54
N ALA A 339 -40.94 -32.55 26.73
CA ALA A 339 -41.03 -33.82 26.01
C ALA A 339 -41.03 -35.03 26.96
N SER A 340 -40.23 -34.97 28.03
CA SER A 340 -40.21 -36.01 29.08
C SER A 340 -41.53 -36.06 29.85
N LEU A 341 -42.12 -34.91 30.17
CA LEU A 341 -43.44 -34.82 30.80
C LEU A 341 -44.54 -35.37 29.89
N GLU A 342 -44.57 -34.98 28.61
CA GLU A 342 -45.53 -35.51 27.62
C GLU A 342 -45.40 -37.04 27.49
N LYS A 343 -44.16 -37.57 27.45
CA LYS A 343 -43.90 -39.00 27.47
C LYS A 343 -44.45 -39.69 28.73
N ILE A 344 -44.09 -39.20 29.93
CA ILE A 344 -44.51 -39.79 31.22
C ILE A 344 -46.05 -39.79 31.34
N PHE A 345 -46.70 -38.70 30.95
CA PHE A 345 -48.15 -38.54 30.96
C PHE A 345 -48.88 -39.55 30.05
N ILE A 346 -48.33 -39.82 28.87
CA ILE A 346 -48.86 -40.81 27.91
C ILE A 346 -48.57 -42.25 28.37
N GLU A 347 -47.32 -42.56 28.75
CA GLU A 347 -46.92 -43.93 29.12
C GLU A 347 -47.66 -44.46 30.35
N ASN A 348 -47.79 -43.63 31.39
CA ASN A 348 -48.47 -44.02 32.64
C ASN A 348 -49.98 -43.80 32.57
N ARG A 349 -50.51 -43.31 31.43
CA ARG A 349 -51.93 -43.04 31.18
C ARG A 349 -52.59 -42.08 32.18
N ILE A 350 -51.85 -41.06 32.63
CA ILE A 350 -52.35 -40.05 33.58
C ILE A 350 -53.58 -39.32 33.00
N TYR A 351 -53.70 -39.26 31.68
CA TYR A 351 -54.88 -38.76 30.96
C TYR A 351 -56.20 -39.54 31.21
N LEU A 352 -56.15 -40.74 31.80
CA LEU A 352 -57.35 -41.47 32.27
C LEU A 352 -57.68 -41.13 33.73
N THR A 353 -56.67 -40.84 34.56
CA THR A 353 -56.85 -40.50 35.99
C THR A 353 -57.58 -39.17 36.19
N ILE A 354 -57.65 -38.34 35.15
CA ILE A 354 -58.37 -37.05 35.13
C ILE A 354 -59.80 -37.14 34.57
N GLU A 355 -60.28 -38.34 34.17
CA GLU A 355 -61.61 -38.51 33.58
C GLU A 355 -62.73 -38.32 34.62
N ASP A 356 -62.47 -38.65 35.88
CA ASP A 356 -63.42 -38.53 37.01
C ASP A 356 -63.33 -37.18 37.78
N CYS A 357 -62.51 -36.22 37.34
CA CYS A 357 -62.32 -34.94 38.05
C CYS A 357 -63.43 -33.92 37.71
N GLU A 358 -64.02 -33.27 38.73
CA GLU A 358 -65.11 -32.30 38.54
C GLU A 358 -64.63 -30.86 38.35
N THR A 359 -63.39 -30.52 38.75
CA THR A 359 -62.87 -29.14 38.70
C THR A 359 -61.49 -29.01 38.05
N TRP A 360 -61.20 -27.81 37.51
CA TRP A 360 -59.93 -27.54 36.82
C TRP A 360 -58.71 -27.57 37.75
N GLU A 361 -58.84 -27.02 38.96
CA GLU A 361 -57.85 -27.15 40.03
C GLU A 361 -57.56 -28.63 40.37
N GLU A 362 -58.60 -29.45 40.54
CA GLU A 362 -58.48 -30.89 40.84
C GLU A 362 -57.81 -31.70 39.71
N VAL A 363 -58.08 -31.36 38.44
CA VAL A 363 -57.36 -31.91 37.29
C VAL A 363 -55.86 -31.61 37.41
N LEU A 364 -55.48 -30.35 37.68
CA LEU A 364 -54.07 -29.96 37.79
C LEU A 364 -53.38 -30.59 39.01
N GLU A 365 -54.04 -30.63 40.17
CA GLU A 365 -53.51 -31.30 41.38
C GLU A 365 -53.36 -32.81 41.19
N THR A 366 -54.29 -33.45 40.46
CA THR A 366 -54.19 -34.87 40.12
C THR A 366 -53.03 -35.14 39.16
N ILE A 367 -52.86 -34.34 38.10
CA ILE A 367 -51.72 -34.50 37.18
C ILE A 367 -50.39 -34.29 37.92
N ASP A 368 -50.27 -33.29 38.79
CA ASP A 368 -49.04 -33.10 39.58
C ASP A 368 -48.77 -34.32 40.48
N ARG A 369 -49.76 -34.77 41.25
CA ARG A 369 -49.64 -35.92 42.16
C ARG A 369 -49.13 -37.18 41.45
N GLU A 370 -49.64 -37.50 40.26
CA GLU A 370 -49.19 -38.67 39.49
C GLU A 370 -47.81 -38.45 38.83
N LEU A 371 -47.34 -37.21 38.67
CA LEU A 371 -46.00 -36.88 38.17
C LEU A 371 -44.92 -36.78 39.27
N GLN A 372 -45.27 -36.48 40.52
CA GLN A 372 -44.33 -36.39 41.64
C GLN A 372 -43.40 -37.62 41.80
N PRO A 373 -43.84 -38.89 41.61
CA PRO A 373 -42.95 -40.06 41.61
C PRO A 373 -41.81 -39.99 40.58
N PHE A 374 -42.02 -39.27 39.47
CA PHE A 374 -41.07 -39.10 38.38
C PHE A 374 -40.23 -37.83 38.48
N ALA A 375 -40.55 -36.89 39.37
CA ALA A 375 -39.85 -35.61 39.52
C ALA A 375 -38.33 -35.75 39.67
N ARG A 376 -37.85 -36.81 40.36
CA ARG A 376 -36.41 -37.12 40.50
C ARG A 376 -35.68 -37.48 39.21
N LYS A 377 -36.41 -37.79 38.12
CA LYS A 377 -35.85 -38.03 36.78
C LYS A 377 -35.82 -36.76 35.93
N LEU A 378 -36.53 -35.72 36.32
CA LEU A 378 -36.66 -34.46 35.57
C LEU A 378 -35.50 -33.51 35.90
N ARG A 379 -35.17 -32.63 34.95
CA ARG A 379 -34.08 -31.63 35.07
C ARG A 379 -34.53 -30.31 35.71
N SER A 380 -35.83 -30.11 35.83
CA SER A 380 -36.49 -28.92 36.37
C SER A 380 -37.63 -29.35 37.30
N PRO A 381 -38.04 -28.51 38.28
CA PRO A 381 -39.31 -28.69 38.97
C PRO A 381 -40.48 -28.50 37.99
N ILE A 382 -41.57 -29.24 38.22
CA ILE A 382 -42.80 -29.14 37.44
C ILE A 382 -43.48 -27.80 37.79
N THR A 383 -43.95 -27.06 36.79
CA THR A 383 -44.69 -25.79 37.00
C THR A 383 -46.16 -25.92 36.58
N ARG A 384 -47.02 -25.00 37.07
CA ARG A 384 -48.44 -24.97 36.69
C ARG A 384 -48.63 -24.85 35.18
N ASP A 385 -47.76 -24.10 34.50
CA ASP A 385 -47.81 -23.93 33.04
C ASP A 385 -47.51 -25.24 32.30
N ASP A 386 -46.61 -26.08 32.84
CA ASP A 386 -46.30 -27.38 32.25
C ASP A 386 -47.48 -28.35 32.41
N LEU A 387 -48.13 -28.35 33.59
CA LEU A 387 -49.36 -29.12 33.84
C LEU A 387 -50.49 -28.72 32.88
N ILE A 388 -50.71 -27.42 32.67
CA ILE A 388 -51.71 -26.89 31.73
C ILE A 388 -51.41 -27.39 30.31
N ARG A 389 -50.16 -27.31 29.84
CA ARG A 389 -49.78 -27.81 28.50
C ARG A 389 -49.98 -29.32 28.32
N LEU A 390 -49.92 -30.12 29.39
CA LEU A 390 -50.24 -31.56 29.30
C LEU A 390 -51.72 -31.80 28.98
N THR A 391 -52.63 -30.94 29.44
CA THR A 391 -54.05 -31.03 29.08
C THR A 391 -54.32 -30.68 27.60
N GLU A 392 -53.42 -29.92 26.96
CA GLU A 392 -53.51 -29.54 25.54
C GLU A 392 -53.00 -30.62 24.57
N ILE A 393 -52.54 -31.78 25.07
CA ILE A 393 -52.00 -32.87 24.24
C ILE A 393 -53.09 -33.41 23.30
N LYS A 394 -52.85 -33.26 21.99
CA LYS A 394 -53.78 -33.70 20.95
C LYS A 394 -53.80 -35.23 20.87
N ILE A 395 -54.95 -35.83 21.17
CA ILE A 395 -55.24 -37.29 21.26
C ILE A 395 -54.45 -38.16 20.26
N LYS A 396 -54.28 -37.71 19.01
CA LYS A 396 -53.47 -38.44 18.00
C LYS A 396 -52.05 -38.81 18.47
N ARG A 397 -51.43 -38.02 19.34
CA ARG A 397 -50.07 -38.25 19.89
C ARG A 397 -49.99 -39.41 20.88
N ILE A 398 -51.13 -39.91 21.38
CA ILE A 398 -51.21 -41.05 22.32
C ILE A 398 -50.92 -42.39 21.58
N SER A 399 -50.70 -42.36 20.26
CA SER A 399 -50.42 -43.56 19.46
C SER A 399 -49.05 -44.19 19.77
N LYS A 400 -48.96 -45.53 19.67
CA LYS A 400 -47.68 -46.26 19.79
C LYS A 400 -46.63 -45.83 18.75
N PHE A 401 -47.05 -45.26 17.62
CA PHE A 401 -46.18 -44.75 16.58
C PHE A 401 -45.54 -43.41 16.96
N ASP A 402 -46.26 -42.57 17.70
CA ASP A 402 -45.75 -41.29 18.17
C ASP A 402 -44.94 -41.44 19.47
N ALA A 403 -45.20 -42.46 20.30
CA ALA A 403 -44.33 -42.82 21.43
C ALA A 403 -42.87 -43.11 21.00
N PHE A 404 -42.68 -43.90 19.95
CA PHE A 404 -41.33 -44.17 19.41
C PHE A 404 -40.64 -42.90 18.85
N LYS A 405 -41.42 -41.94 18.31
CA LYS A 405 -40.88 -40.65 17.88
C LYS A 405 -40.52 -39.75 19.06
N ALA A 406 -41.29 -39.79 20.15
CA ALA A 406 -40.96 -39.07 21.38
C ALA A 406 -39.63 -39.59 21.95
N ASP A 407 -39.40 -40.90 21.94
CA ASP A 407 -38.10 -41.49 22.31
C ASP A 407 -36.95 -40.99 21.44
N GLN A 408 -37.09 -41.03 20.11
CA GLN A 408 -36.06 -40.52 19.19
C GLN A 408 -35.82 -39.02 19.38
N HIS A 409 -36.87 -38.24 19.64
CA HIS A 409 -36.75 -36.79 19.89
C HIS A 409 -36.05 -36.48 21.21
N ILE A 410 -36.37 -37.20 22.29
CA ILE A 410 -35.71 -37.07 23.60
C ILE A 410 -34.23 -37.45 23.48
N GLN A 411 -33.90 -38.55 22.80
CA GLN A 411 -32.50 -38.95 22.54
C GLN A 411 -31.73 -37.90 21.72
N GLN A 412 -32.37 -37.28 20.73
CA GLN A 412 -31.77 -36.17 19.97
C GLN A 412 -31.52 -34.95 20.86
N LEU A 413 -32.51 -34.56 21.69
CA LEU A 413 -32.36 -33.46 22.64
C LEU A 413 -31.25 -33.74 23.66
N GLU A 414 -31.12 -34.97 24.15
CA GLU A 414 -30.01 -35.37 25.03
C GLU A 414 -28.65 -35.21 24.34
N ALA A 415 -28.50 -35.68 23.11
CA ALA A 415 -27.28 -35.50 22.32
C ALA A 415 -26.94 -34.02 22.06
N ASP A 416 -27.96 -33.19 21.77
CA ASP A 416 -27.81 -31.74 21.58
C ASP A 416 -27.45 -31.00 22.88
N ILE A 417 -28.04 -31.39 24.02
CA ILE A 417 -27.67 -30.89 25.36
C ILE A 417 -26.22 -31.25 25.66
N ASP A 418 -25.84 -32.51 25.48
CA ASP A 418 -24.49 -33.02 25.72
C ASP A 418 -23.47 -32.29 24.85
N GLN A 419 -23.77 -32.05 23.57
CA GLN A 419 -22.90 -31.32 22.66
C GLN A 419 -22.81 -29.83 23.00
N THR A 420 -23.89 -29.21 23.47
CA THR A 420 -23.90 -27.81 23.92
C THR A 420 -23.10 -27.66 25.22
N GLN A 421 -23.24 -28.59 26.18
CA GLN A 421 -22.43 -28.63 27.39
C GLN A 421 -20.94 -28.88 27.08
N LYS A 422 -20.63 -29.77 26.12
CA LYS A 422 -19.25 -29.98 25.64
C LYS A 422 -18.68 -28.72 24.96
N ASN A 423 -19.50 -27.93 24.26
CA ASN A 423 -19.08 -26.64 23.69
C ASN A 423 -18.77 -25.62 24.79
N LEU A 424 -19.61 -25.50 25.82
CA LEU A 424 -19.38 -24.60 26.96
C LEU A 424 -18.13 -25.00 27.77
N ASN A 425 -18.00 -26.29 28.12
CA ASN A 425 -16.84 -26.81 28.84
C ASN A 425 -15.52 -26.68 28.04
N GLN A 426 -15.59 -26.56 26.71
CA GLN A 426 -14.44 -26.33 25.82
C GLN A 426 -14.59 -25.02 25.03
N LEU A 427 -15.10 -23.94 25.65
CA LEU A 427 -15.48 -22.69 24.99
C LEU A 427 -14.42 -22.15 24.02
N THR A 428 -13.16 -22.05 24.44
CA THR A 428 -12.04 -21.61 23.58
C THR A 428 -11.92 -22.45 22.29
N ARG A 429 -12.14 -23.77 22.37
CA ARG A 429 -12.12 -24.69 21.21
C ARG A 429 -13.40 -24.60 20.37
N PHE A 430 -14.52 -24.19 20.95
CA PHE A 430 -15.73 -23.83 20.20
C PHE A 430 -15.53 -22.53 19.42
N THR A 431 -14.96 -21.48 20.03
CA THR A 431 -14.63 -20.22 19.37
C THR A 431 -13.59 -20.39 18.25
N ILE A 432 -12.57 -21.23 18.43
CA ILE A 432 -11.62 -21.56 17.34
C ILE A 432 -12.36 -22.23 16.16
N ARG A 433 -13.22 -23.22 16.42
CA ARG A 433 -14.05 -23.86 15.37
C ARG A 433 -14.99 -22.87 14.67
N TRP A 434 -15.53 -21.89 15.40
CA TRP A 434 -16.34 -20.81 14.82
C TRP A 434 -15.52 -20.01 13.81
N PHE A 435 -14.35 -19.49 14.20
CA PHE A 435 -13.46 -18.75 13.30
C PHE A 435 -12.97 -19.59 12.11
N GLU A 436 -12.60 -20.85 12.33
CA GLU A 436 -12.27 -21.80 11.25
C GLU A 436 -13.45 -22.02 10.29
N SER A 437 -14.70 -22.03 10.79
CA SER A 437 -15.90 -22.13 9.94
C SER A 437 -16.16 -20.87 9.12
N LEU A 438 -15.94 -19.67 9.67
CA LEU A 438 -16.05 -18.41 8.92
C LEU A 438 -15.00 -18.35 7.80
N ARG A 439 -13.75 -18.76 8.07
CA ARG A 439 -12.68 -18.87 7.07
C ARG A 439 -13.07 -19.84 5.94
N LYS A 440 -13.66 -20.99 6.28
CA LYS A 440 -14.13 -21.98 5.30
C LYS A 440 -15.33 -21.49 4.47
N LYS A 441 -16.28 -20.76 5.08
CA LYS A 441 -17.47 -20.23 4.39
C LYS A 441 -17.16 -19.04 3.48
N TYR A 442 -16.33 -18.10 3.95
CA TYR A 442 -16.23 -16.75 3.38
C TYR A 442 -14.80 -16.31 3.02
N GLY A 443 -13.76 -16.97 3.57
CA GLY A 443 -12.37 -16.54 3.45
C GLY A 443 -11.86 -16.47 2.00
N ALA A 444 -12.36 -17.33 1.13
CA ALA A 444 -12.03 -17.36 -0.30
C ALA A 444 -12.48 -16.08 -1.06
N SER A 445 -13.50 -15.38 -0.58
CA SER A 445 -13.99 -14.12 -1.17
C SER A 445 -13.16 -12.90 -0.77
N TYR A 446 -12.27 -13.04 0.23
CA TYR A 446 -11.50 -11.93 0.81
C TYR A 446 -9.98 -12.21 0.86
N PRO A 447 -9.33 -12.53 -0.29
CA PRO A 447 -7.87 -12.63 -0.36
C PRO A 447 -7.22 -11.27 -0.07
N ARG A 448 -5.94 -11.27 0.34
CA ARG A 448 -5.15 -10.05 0.48
C ARG A 448 -5.07 -9.31 -0.86
N LYS A 449 -5.23 -7.98 -0.82
CA LYS A 449 -5.11 -7.09 -1.99
C LYS A 449 -3.82 -6.30 -1.99
N THR A 450 -3.37 -5.82 -0.82
CA THR A 450 -2.16 -5.00 -0.70
C THR A 450 -0.91 -5.87 -0.66
N GLU A 451 0.05 -5.61 -1.54
CA GLU A 451 1.37 -6.25 -1.53
C GLU A 451 2.23 -5.64 -0.42
N ILE A 452 2.87 -6.46 0.41
CA ILE A 452 3.80 -5.99 1.45
C ILE A 452 5.22 -6.01 0.88
N SER A 453 5.89 -4.86 0.83
CA SER A 453 7.24 -4.73 0.30
C SER A 453 8.00 -3.58 0.98
N SER A 454 9.20 -3.87 1.50
CA SER A 454 10.07 -2.86 2.10
C SER A 454 10.86 -2.11 1.03
N PHE A 455 10.70 -0.78 0.96
CA PHE A 455 11.37 0.04 -0.05
C PHE A 455 12.09 1.26 0.55
N GLY A 456 13.22 1.65 -0.02
CA GLY A 456 13.96 2.84 0.42
C GLY A 456 13.16 4.15 0.35
N SER A 457 13.60 5.16 1.09
CA SER A 457 13.15 6.54 0.91
C SER A 457 13.64 7.08 -0.43
N VAL A 458 12.72 7.56 -1.27
CA VAL A 458 13.11 8.24 -2.51
C VAL A 458 13.64 9.63 -2.14
N ASP A 459 14.92 9.88 -2.36
CA ASP A 459 15.51 11.19 -2.08
C ASP A 459 15.02 12.24 -3.09
N ARG A 460 14.15 13.12 -2.60
CA ARG A 460 13.58 14.26 -3.33
C ARG A 460 14.65 15.21 -3.87
N ALA A 461 15.82 15.30 -3.26
CA ALA A 461 16.93 16.08 -3.80
C ALA A 461 17.49 15.41 -5.06
N GLN A 462 17.94 14.15 -4.95
CA GLN A 462 18.53 13.40 -6.07
C GLN A 462 17.58 13.29 -7.28
N VAL A 463 16.28 13.08 -7.05
CA VAL A 463 15.30 12.88 -8.14
C VAL A 463 14.91 14.18 -8.85
N ALA A 464 15.01 15.35 -8.19
CA ALA A 464 14.85 16.65 -8.87
C ALA A 464 16.06 17.02 -9.75
N VAL A 465 17.21 16.37 -9.55
CA VAL A 465 18.52 16.91 -9.93
C VAL A 465 19.01 16.45 -11.31
N ALA A 466 18.71 15.23 -11.77
CA ALA A 466 19.42 14.57 -12.87
C ALA A 466 18.92 14.86 -14.32
N ASN A 467 18.47 16.09 -14.62
CA ASN A 467 17.60 16.37 -15.78
C ASN A 467 18.20 17.21 -16.94
N GLU A 468 19.44 17.70 -16.82
CA GLU A 468 20.07 18.61 -17.79
C GLU A 468 21.49 18.14 -18.18
N THR A 469 22.17 18.88 -19.06
CA THR A 469 23.54 18.57 -19.52
C THR A 469 24.34 19.85 -19.70
N LEU A 470 25.56 19.86 -19.18
CA LEU A 470 26.51 20.96 -19.29
C LEU A 470 27.17 20.91 -20.67
N TYR A 471 27.04 21.99 -21.43
CA TYR A 471 27.69 22.19 -22.73
C TYR A 471 28.76 23.27 -22.64
N ILE A 472 29.78 23.21 -23.52
CA ILE A 472 30.80 24.26 -23.67
C ILE A 472 31.09 24.60 -25.14
N ASP A 473 31.08 25.88 -25.47
CA ASP A 473 31.31 26.46 -26.80
C ASP A 473 32.81 26.76 -27.05
N GLU A 474 33.23 26.82 -28.32
CA GLU A 474 34.62 27.14 -28.71
C GLU A 474 35.03 28.57 -28.28
N GLU A 475 34.07 29.47 -28.14
CA GLU A 475 34.27 30.81 -27.59
C GLU A 475 34.62 30.82 -26.09
N GLY A 476 34.45 29.71 -25.37
CA GLY A 476 34.72 29.61 -23.92
C GLY A 476 33.51 29.89 -23.03
N PHE A 477 32.29 29.82 -23.56
CA PHE A 477 31.06 29.89 -22.78
C PHE A 477 30.56 28.49 -22.42
N ALA A 478 30.13 28.30 -21.17
CA ALA A 478 29.57 27.04 -20.69
C ALA A 478 28.22 27.25 -20.00
N GLY A 479 27.40 26.20 -19.95
CA GLY A 479 26.06 26.22 -19.34
C GLY A 479 25.13 25.19 -19.97
N PHE A 480 23.91 25.07 -19.44
CA PHE A 480 22.89 24.15 -19.99
C PHE A 480 22.12 24.75 -21.19
N GLY A 481 22.16 26.08 -21.39
CA GLY A 481 21.51 26.79 -22.49
C GLY A 481 22.37 26.96 -23.76
N VAL A 482 23.58 26.41 -23.80
CA VAL A 482 24.58 26.67 -24.87
C VAL A 482 24.30 25.80 -26.11
N LYS A 483 23.43 26.32 -27.00
CA LYS A 483 22.88 25.62 -28.19
C LYS A 483 23.87 25.07 -29.24
N LYS A 484 25.16 25.40 -29.15
CA LYS A 484 26.22 24.93 -30.07
C LYS A 484 27.43 24.32 -29.36
N GLY A 485 27.36 24.13 -28.04
CA GLY A 485 28.49 23.60 -27.27
C GLY A 485 28.66 22.08 -27.42
N ASN A 486 29.87 21.60 -27.16
CA ASN A 486 30.16 20.18 -26.98
C ASN A 486 29.63 19.73 -25.60
N PRO A 487 28.97 18.55 -25.48
CA PRO A 487 28.48 18.03 -24.21
C PRO A 487 29.63 17.57 -23.31
N VAL A 488 29.60 17.97 -22.04
CA VAL A 488 30.62 17.62 -21.02
C VAL A 488 30.11 16.53 -20.08
N CYS A 489 29.01 16.78 -19.38
CA CYS A 489 28.44 15.88 -18.36
C CYS A 489 26.97 16.23 -18.04
N LYS A 490 26.21 15.29 -17.45
CA LYS A 490 24.84 15.57 -16.96
C LYS A 490 24.88 16.41 -15.69
N CYS A 491 24.02 17.42 -15.60
CA CYS A 491 24.04 18.44 -14.56
C CYS A 491 22.65 18.79 -14.00
N SER A 492 22.65 19.57 -12.93
CA SER A 492 21.48 20.17 -12.28
C SER A 492 21.68 21.65 -12.01
N THR A 493 20.61 22.45 -11.99
CA THR A 493 20.62 23.90 -11.66
C THR A 493 21.10 24.25 -10.23
N LEU A 494 21.39 23.25 -9.40
CA LEU A 494 21.98 23.38 -8.06
C LEU A 494 23.48 23.08 -7.99
N ASP A 495 24.06 22.49 -9.04
CA ASP A 495 25.45 22.01 -9.07
C ASP A 495 26.47 23.17 -9.15
N ASP A 496 27.65 22.89 -8.61
CA ASP A 496 28.84 23.74 -8.76
C ASP A 496 29.75 23.18 -9.86
N VAL A 497 30.15 24.05 -10.80
CA VAL A 497 31.07 23.72 -11.89
C VAL A 497 32.47 24.15 -11.48
N LEU A 498 33.40 23.20 -11.52
CA LEU A 498 34.83 23.43 -11.37
C LEU A 498 35.46 23.71 -12.73
N ILE A 499 36.29 24.76 -12.77
CA ILE A 499 36.94 25.26 -13.97
C ILE A 499 38.43 25.45 -13.65
N VAL A 500 39.32 24.99 -14.53
CA VAL A 500 40.76 25.30 -14.48
C VAL A 500 41.19 25.87 -15.83
N ASP A 501 41.83 27.04 -15.81
CA ASP A 501 42.32 27.70 -17.02
C ASP A 501 43.76 27.31 -17.40
N ASN A 502 44.25 27.80 -18.54
CA ASN A 502 45.61 27.55 -19.02
C ASN A 502 46.70 28.33 -18.26
N ALA A 503 46.35 29.33 -17.45
CA ALA A 503 47.28 30.03 -16.56
C ALA A 503 47.47 29.30 -15.22
N GLY A 504 46.59 28.34 -14.92
CA GLY A 504 46.56 27.60 -13.66
C GLY A 504 45.78 28.33 -12.58
N VAL A 505 44.72 29.07 -12.92
CA VAL A 505 43.72 29.54 -11.98
C VAL A 505 42.58 28.54 -11.93
N LEU A 506 42.20 28.12 -10.72
CA LEU A 506 41.01 27.32 -10.45
C LEU A 506 39.89 28.24 -9.98
N LYS A 507 38.71 28.12 -10.57
CA LYS A 507 37.48 28.81 -10.16
C LYS A 507 36.35 27.79 -10.00
N ILE A 508 35.48 28.01 -9.03
CA ILE A 508 34.24 27.22 -8.87
C ILE A 508 33.07 28.18 -8.95
N VAL A 509 32.15 27.91 -9.89
CA VAL A 509 31.03 28.79 -10.26
C VAL A 509 29.75 27.97 -10.22
N ARG A 510 28.66 28.51 -9.66
CA ARG A 510 27.36 27.85 -9.74
C ARG A 510 26.90 27.82 -11.19
N ILE A 511 26.38 26.68 -11.66
CA ILE A 511 25.89 26.56 -13.04
C ILE A 511 24.73 27.53 -13.35
N GLN A 512 24.69 28.00 -14.60
CA GLN A 512 23.75 28.98 -15.16
C GLN A 512 23.45 28.63 -16.63
N ASP A 513 22.45 29.27 -17.25
CA ASP A 513 22.12 29.11 -18.68
C ASP A 513 23.36 29.28 -19.59
N LYS A 514 24.11 30.36 -19.36
CA LYS A 514 25.36 30.69 -20.05
C LYS A 514 26.25 31.55 -19.15
N PHE A 515 27.40 31.03 -18.76
CA PHE A 515 28.49 31.75 -18.07
C PHE A 515 29.79 31.63 -18.86
N PHE A 516 30.78 32.49 -18.58
CA PHE A 516 32.09 32.42 -19.23
C PHE A 516 33.06 31.55 -18.41
N ALA A 517 33.57 30.48 -19.03
CA ALA A 517 34.50 29.53 -18.43
C ALA A 517 35.98 29.80 -18.79
N GLY A 518 36.25 30.86 -19.56
CA GLY A 518 37.58 31.13 -20.12
C GLY A 518 37.74 30.54 -21.51
N LYS A 519 38.60 31.16 -22.34
CA LYS A 519 38.81 30.71 -23.72
C LYS A 519 39.62 29.42 -23.75
N ASN A 520 38.96 28.31 -24.12
CA ASN A 520 39.50 26.95 -24.15
C ASN A 520 40.11 26.50 -22.79
N PRO A 521 39.28 26.22 -21.75
CA PRO A 521 39.77 25.87 -20.42
C PRO A 521 40.48 24.52 -20.41
N LEU A 522 41.45 24.37 -19.51
CA LEU A 522 42.26 23.16 -19.38
C LEU A 522 41.47 21.99 -18.78
N TYR A 523 40.46 22.29 -17.96
CA TYR A 523 39.52 21.31 -17.41
C TYR A 523 38.21 22.00 -17.01
N ILE A 524 37.08 21.33 -17.25
CA ILE A 524 35.75 21.71 -16.77
C ILE A 524 34.98 20.45 -16.39
N SER A 525 34.39 20.44 -15.19
CA SER A 525 33.54 19.34 -14.69
C SER A 525 32.65 19.83 -13.55
N ILE A 526 31.63 19.06 -13.20
CA ILE A 526 30.88 19.25 -11.95
C ILE A 526 31.73 18.80 -10.76
N ILE A 527 31.54 19.43 -9.60
CA ILE A 527 32.06 18.99 -8.31
C ILE A 527 30.94 18.99 -7.27
N LYS A 528 30.70 17.86 -6.60
CA LYS A 528 29.78 17.79 -5.45
C LYS A 528 30.54 18.16 -4.17
N LYS A 529 29.80 18.43 -3.10
CA LYS A 529 30.40 18.83 -1.81
C LYS A 529 31.20 17.73 -1.12
N ASP A 530 30.89 16.47 -1.44
CA ASP A 530 31.50 15.28 -0.85
C ASP A 530 32.60 14.67 -1.75
N ASP A 531 32.80 15.21 -2.96
CA ASP A 531 33.87 14.78 -3.88
C ASP A 531 35.20 15.46 -3.47
N ASP A 532 36.23 14.68 -3.13
CA ASP A 532 37.60 15.18 -2.86
C ASP A 532 38.66 14.60 -3.84
N PRO A 533 38.54 14.91 -5.16
CA PRO A 533 39.41 14.36 -6.18
C PRO A 533 40.87 14.83 -6.07
N VAL A 534 41.79 14.00 -6.55
CA VAL A 534 43.24 14.23 -6.48
C VAL A 534 43.76 14.76 -7.82
N PHE A 535 44.44 15.92 -7.76
CA PHE A 535 44.90 16.66 -8.91
C PHE A 535 46.42 16.53 -9.10
N ASN A 536 46.83 16.07 -10.28
CA ASN A 536 48.23 15.94 -10.69
C ASN A 536 48.57 17.04 -11.71
N LEU A 537 49.46 17.97 -11.33
CA LEU A 537 49.85 19.15 -12.13
C LEU A 537 51.38 19.23 -12.30
N ILE A 538 51.83 19.48 -13.53
CA ILE A 538 53.21 19.91 -13.83
C ILE A 538 53.18 21.26 -14.55
N TYR A 539 53.91 22.23 -14.02
CA TYR A 539 53.99 23.59 -14.56
C TYR A 539 55.39 24.18 -14.46
N ARG A 540 55.73 25.07 -15.40
CA ARG A 540 56.89 25.97 -15.30
C ARG A 540 56.43 27.28 -14.68
N ASP A 541 57.11 27.72 -13.62
CA ASP A 541 56.87 29.04 -13.02
C ASP A 541 57.60 30.11 -13.84
N GLY A 542 56.86 31.02 -14.45
CA GLY A 542 57.39 32.10 -15.28
C GLY A 542 57.92 31.64 -16.64
N LYS A 543 58.50 32.59 -17.40
CA LYS A 543 59.02 32.34 -18.76
C LYS A 543 60.25 31.42 -18.78
N ASP A 544 61.15 31.59 -17.82
CA ASP A 544 62.48 30.93 -17.81
C ASP A 544 62.81 30.30 -16.45
N GLY A 545 61.83 30.15 -15.55
CA GLY A 545 61.99 29.52 -14.25
C GLY A 545 61.93 27.98 -14.27
N PRO A 546 62.15 27.34 -13.11
CA PRO A 546 62.15 25.87 -12.99
C PRO A 546 60.75 25.25 -13.16
N VAL A 547 60.74 23.95 -13.43
CA VAL A 547 59.52 23.15 -13.60
C VAL A 547 59.22 22.37 -12.33
N TYR A 548 57.99 22.53 -11.83
CA TYR A 548 57.48 21.91 -10.62
C TYR A 548 56.44 20.84 -10.95
N ALA A 549 56.41 19.77 -10.13
CA ALA A 549 55.31 18.82 -10.06
C ALA A 549 54.60 18.91 -8.71
N LYS A 550 53.28 18.80 -8.70
CA LYS A 550 52.51 18.58 -7.46
C LYS A 550 51.30 17.67 -7.67
N ARG A 551 51.04 16.88 -6.64
CA ARG A 551 49.83 16.10 -6.40
C ARG A 551 49.08 16.78 -5.26
N PHE A 552 47.83 17.20 -5.46
CA PHE A 552 47.12 18.04 -4.49
C PHE A 552 45.62 17.81 -4.43
N ARG A 553 45.04 18.19 -3.28
CA ARG A 553 43.59 18.31 -3.05
C ARG A 553 43.16 19.77 -3.03
N ILE A 554 41.91 20.03 -3.39
CA ILE A 554 41.34 21.38 -3.35
C ILE A 554 41.03 21.76 -1.91
N GLY A 555 40.32 20.91 -1.17
CA GLY A 555 39.74 21.23 0.13
C GLY A 555 38.68 22.34 0.07
N GLY A 556 38.25 22.85 1.22
CA GLY A 556 37.17 23.84 1.32
C GLY A 556 37.31 25.04 0.39
N PHE A 557 36.27 25.31 -0.41
CA PHE A 557 36.22 26.35 -1.44
C PHE A 557 35.09 27.36 -1.21
N THR A 558 35.18 28.50 -1.90
CA THR A 558 34.18 29.57 -1.90
C THR A 558 33.83 29.85 -3.36
N ARG A 559 32.53 29.94 -3.66
CA ARG A 559 32.03 30.24 -5.02
C ARG A 559 32.58 31.58 -5.52
N ASP A 560 32.80 31.64 -6.83
CA ASP A 560 33.30 32.77 -7.61
C ASP A 560 34.67 33.33 -7.22
N LYS A 561 35.32 32.76 -6.20
CA LYS A 561 36.68 33.08 -5.81
C LYS A 561 37.69 32.34 -6.69
N GLU A 562 38.69 33.06 -7.16
CA GLU A 562 39.80 32.52 -7.93
C GLU A 562 40.91 32.00 -7.02
N TYR A 563 41.44 30.83 -7.34
CA TYR A 563 42.49 30.13 -6.60
C TYR A 563 43.67 29.82 -7.52
N PRO A 564 44.78 30.59 -7.46
CA PRO A 564 45.96 30.29 -8.26
C PRO A 564 46.61 28.97 -7.80
N LEU A 565 46.76 28.04 -8.73
CA LEU A 565 47.47 26.77 -8.58
C LEU A 565 48.99 26.93 -8.82
N THR A 566 49.44 28.09 -9.27
CA THR A 566 50.86 28.44 -9.52
C THR A 566 51.23 29.67 -8.69
N ARG A 567 52.48 30.16 -8.75
CA ARG A 567 52.87 31.42 -8.09
C ARG A 567 52.40 32.68 -8.86
N GLY A 568 51.65 32.52 -9.96
CA GLY A 568 51.12 33.65 -10.74
C GLY A 568 52.16 34.47 -11.50
N THR A 569 53.40 33.98 -11.63
CA THR A 569 54.46 34.72 -12.33
C THR A 569 54.21 34.77 -13.84
N LYS A 570 54.39 35.94 -14.46
CA LYS A 570 54.08 36.14 -15.89
C LYS A 570 54.93 35.22 -16.78
N GLY A 571 54.29 34.54 -17.73
CA GLY A 571 54.92 33.56 -18.63
C GLY A 571 54.94 32.11 -18.11
N THR A 572 54.31 31.85 -16.95
CA THR A 572 53.98 30.51 -16.45
C THR A 572 53.28 29.67 -17.52
N ARG A 573 53.60 28.37 -17.59
CA ARG A 573 52.98 27.42 -18.53
C ARG A 573 52.75 26.06 -17.88
N ILE A 574 51.55 25.52 -18.03
CA ILE A 574 51.23 24.13 -17.67
C ILE A 574 51.70 23.18 -18.78
N PHE A 575 52.23 22.02 -18.38
CA PHE A 575 52.67 20.96 -19.29
C PHE A 575 51.86 19.66 -19.14
N HIS A 576 51.35 19.36 -17.95
CA HIS A 576 50.48 18.20 -17.70
C HIS A 576 49.46 18.56 -16.61
N PHE A 577 48.22 18.14 -16.83
CA PHE A 577 47.14 18.16 -15.85
C PHE A 577 46.35 16.86 -15.93
N SER A 578 45.87 16.36 -14.80
CA SER A 578 44.96 15.21 -14.72
C SER A 578 44.28 15.17 -13.36
N VAL A 579 43.04 14.68 -13.34
CA VAL A 579 42.15 14.58 -12.17
C VAL A 579 41.80 13.11 -11.95
N HIS A 580 41.74 12.68 -10.70
CA HIS A 580 41.53 11.29 -10.30
C HIS A 580 40.53 11.20 -9.15
N GLU A 581 39.66 10.19 -9.18
CA GLU A 581 38.68 9.95 -8.10
C GLU A 581 39.35 9.33 -6.87
N THR A 582 40.34 8.44 -7.06
CA THR A 582 41.07 7.81 -5.96
C THR A 582 42.53 8.25 -5.87
N GLU A 583 43.15 7.99 -4.71
CA GLU A 583 44.59 8.16 -4.52
C GLU A 583 45.40 7.19 -5.41
N GLN A 584 44.90 5.96 -5.61
CA GLN A 584 45.60 4.87 -6.28
C GLN A 584 45.73 5.09 -7.79
N ASP A 585 44.71 5.67 -8.44
CA ASP A 585 44.76 6.02 -9.87
C ASP A 585 45.76 7.16 -10.11
N SER A 586 45.82 8.11 -9.16
CA SER A 586 46.74 9.25 -9.19
C SER A 586 48.22 8.84 -9.06
N GLU A 587 48.51 7.67 -8.48
CA GLU A 587 49.87 7.14 -8.29
C GLU A 587 50.40 6.37 -9.50
N GLN A 588 49.51 5.70 -10.24
CA GLN A 588 49.85 4.94 -11.45
C GLN A 588 50.33 5.84 -12.60
N ILE A 589 50.03 7.14 -12.57
CA ILE A 589 50.50 8.06 -13.62
C ILE A 589 52.02 8.27 -13.54
N SER A 590 52.64 7.96 -14.68
CA SER A 590 54.05 8.24 -14.97
C SER A 590 54.15 9.09 -16.23
N VAL A 591 55.11 10.01 -16.30
CA VAL A 591 55.29 10.96 -17.41
C VAL A 591 56.76 11.10 -17.82
N ASN A 592 57.02 11.20 -19.11
CA ASN A 592 58.32 11.56 -19.66
C ASN A 592 58.41 13.08 -19.85
N VAL A 593 59.36 13.70 -19.19
CA VAL A 593 59.68 15.13 -19.27
C VAL A 593 60.85 15.31 -20.24
N TYR A 594 60.60 15.95 -21.38
CA TYR A 594 61.59 16.18 -22.43
C TYR A 594 62.24 17.55 -22.20
N LEU A 595 63.56 17.55 -22.05
CA LEU A 595 64.39 18.75 -21.89
C LEU A 595 64.82 19.25 -23.27
N LYS A 596 64.78 20.57 -23.48
CA LYS A 596 65.38 21.16 -24.68
C LYS A 596 66.89 20.91 -24.69
N ALA A 597 67.44 20.65 -25.87
CA ALA A 597 68.88 20.50 -26.04
C ALA A 597 69.62 21.79 -25.65
N VAL A 598 70.56 21.69 -24.71
CA VAL A 598 71.48 22.75 -24.30
C VAL A 598 72.87 22.12 -24.17
N LEU A 599 73.90 22.88 -24.55
CA LEU A 599 75.30 22.45 -24.48
C LEU A 599 75.63 21.82 -23.12
N LYS A 600 76.20 20.60 -23.16
CA LYS A 600 76.58 19.72 -22.02
C LYS A 600 75.48 18.86 -21.37
N LEU A 601 74.22 18.85 -21.83
CA LEU A 601 73.25 17.80 -21.43
C LEU A 601 73.39 16.53 -22.28
N ARG A 602 73.58 15.36 -21.63
CA ARG A 602 73.58 14.03 -22.29
C ARG A 602 72.19 13.36 -22.30
N ASN A 603 71.40 13.53 -21.23
CA ASN A 603 70.10 12.86 -21.10
C ASN A 603 68.98 13.89 -21.30
N LEU A 604 68.32 13.83 -22.46
CA LEU A 604 67.25 14.76 -22.85
C LEU A 604 65.85 14.34 -22.38
N ILE A 605 65.69 13.11 -21.88
CA ILE A 605 64.42 12.59 -21.34
C ILE A 605 64.61 12.27 -19.86
N ARG A 606 63.64 12.64 -19.03
CA ARG A 606 63.52 12.21 -17.63
C ARG A 606 62.15 11.57 -17.39
N PRO A 607 62.05 10.27 -17.04
CA PRO A 607 60.82 9.74 -16.48
C PRO A 607 60.56 10.39 -15.11
N PHE A 608 59.28 10.53 -14.75
CA PHE A 608 58.82 11.06 -13.48
C PHE A 608 57.53 10.35 -13.07
N HIS A 609 57.47 9.85 -11.84
CA HIS A 609 56.33 9.09 -11.31
C HIS A 609 55.58 9.95 -10.29
N PHE A 610 54.25 10.05 -10.39
CA PHE A 610 53.48 10.85 -9.43
C PHE A 610 53.35 10.18 -8.05
N ALA A 611 53.66 8.87 -7.94
CA ALA A 611 53.81 8.15 -6.68
C ALA A 611 54.87 8.77 -5.74
N ASP A 612 55.94 9.37 -6.28
CA ASP A 612 56.98 10.04 -5.49
C ASP A 612 56.48 11.33 -4.78
N LEU A 613 55.25 11.76 -5.07
CA LEU A 613 54.63 12.96 -4.50
C LEU A 613 53.56 12.60 -3.46
N ARG A 614 53.86 12.95 -2.20
CA ARG A 614 52.83 13.08 -1.17
C ARG A 614 51.80 14.15 -1.58
N ILE A 615 50.52 13.85 -1.37
CA ILE A 615 49.40 14.77 -1.59
C ILE A 615 49.56 15.99 -0.67
N LYS A 616 49.37 17.20 -1.21
CA LYS A 616 49.44 18.48 -0.48
C LYS A 616 48.18 19.33 -0.72
N ASN A 617 48.04 20.44 -0.02
CA ASN A 617 46.96 21.40 -0.28
C ASN A 617 47.21 22.19 -1.58
N ARG A 618 46.13 22.67 -2.24
CA ARG A 618 46.17 23.45 -3.50
C ARG A 618 47.24 24.55 -3.56
N GLY A 619 47.50 25.26 -2.47
CA GLY A 619 48.51 26.34 -2.39
C GLY A 619 49.97 25.90 -2.36
N ALA A 620 50.28 24.59 -2.34
CA ALA A 620 51.66 24.11 -2.32
C ALA A 620 52.39 24.41 -3.66
N GLN A 621 53.67 24.76 -3.57
CA GLN A 621 54.54 25.04 -4.73
C GLN A 621 54.97 23.78 -5.51
N GLY A 622 54.83 22.60 -4.90
CA GLY A 622 55.31 21.34 -5.49
C GLY A 622 56.81 21.09 -5.31
N ASN A 623 57.29 20.00 -5.90
CA ASN A 623 58.70 19.60 -5.91
C ASN A 623 59.32 19.95 -7.27
N ILE A 624 60.59 20.35 -7.33
CA ILE A 624 61.28 20.71 -8.58
C ILE A 624 61.68 19.45 -9.34
N ILE A 625 61.20 19.28 -10.58
CA ILE A 625 61.63 18.20 -11.49
C ILE A 625 62.97 18.56 -12.15
N THR A 626 63.10 19.81 -12.58
CA THR A 626 64.25 20.29 -13.35
C THR A 626 64.36 21.82 -13.29
N LYS A 627 65.60 22.31 -13.38
CA LYS A 627 65.94 23.73 -13.61
C LYS A 627 66.25 24.02 -15.08
N HIS A 628 66.28 23.00 -15.94
CA HIS A 628 66.51 23.13 -17.38
C HIS A 628 65.20 23.37 -18.13
N PRO A 629 65.21 24.09 -19.27
CA PRO A 629 64.01 24.33 -20.07
C PRO A 629 63.40 23.02 -20.57
N VAL A 630 62.13 22.80 -20.24
CA VAL A 630 61.31 21.69 -20.76
C VAL A 630 60.71 22.08 -22.11
N GLU A 631 60.68 21.12 -23.02
CA GLU A 631 60.06 21.24 -24.35
C GLU A 631 58.61 20.76 -24.30
N ARG A 632 58.41 19.52 -23.86
CA ARG A 632 57.10 18.87 -23.70
C ARG A 632 57.12 17.85 -22.57
N VAL A 633 55.93 17.48 -22.10
CA VAL A 633 55.71 16.34 -21.21
C VAL A 633 54.72 15.42 -21.91
N SER A 634 54.95 14.10 -21.89
CA SER A 634 53.97 13.11 -22.35
C SER A 634 53.76 12.04 -21.29
N ARG A 635 52.54 11.49 -21.22
CA ARG A 635 52.28 10.31 -20.39
C ARG A 635 53.12 9.13 -20.87
N ILE A 636 53.61 8.34 -19.93
CA ILE A 636 54.10 6.98 -20.19
C ILE A 636 52.86 6.10 -20.12
N MET A 637 52.51 5.45 -21.23
CA MET A 637 51.48 4.41 -21.20
C MET A 637 52.07 3.18 -20.49
N PRO A 638 51.36 2.56 -19.54
CA PRO A 638 51.79 1.27 -19.01
C PRO A 638 51.76 0.24 -20.14
N ALA A 639 52.76 -0.65 -20.17
CA ALA A 639 52.76 -1.77 -21.11
C ALA A 639 51.55 -2.67 -20.83
N ALA A 640 50.88 -3.12 -21.90
CA ALA A 640 49.82 -4.11 -21.77
C ALA A 640 50.39 -5.40 -21.14
N LYS A 641 49.76 -5.89 -20.07
CA LYS A 641 50.15 -7.16 -19.45
C LYS A 641 49.76 -8.31 -20.37
N ALA A 642 50.73 -8.85 -21.09
CA ALA A 642 50.60 -10.12 -21.79
C ALA A 642 50.93 -11.29 -20.85
N GLY A 643 50.10 -12.32 -20.91
CA GLY A 643 50.21 -13.60 -20.21
C GLY A 643 48.92 -14.39 -20.47
N ASN A 644 48.94 -15.65 -20.86
CA ASN A 644 50.04 -16.62 -20.81
C ASN A 644 50.52 -17.14 -22.18
N GLU A 645 51.55 -17.98 -22.08
CA GLU A 645 52.28 -18.80 -23.05
C GLU A 645 51.35 -19.75 -23.87
N THR A 646 51.76 -20.42 -24.97
CA THR A 646 53.03 -21.15 -25.24
C THR A 646 53.34 -21.28 -26.74
N THR A 647 54.64 -21.52 -27.07
CA THR A 647 55.21 -22.13 -28.31
C THR A 647 54.90 -21.48 -29.67
N GLU A 648 55.90 -20.96 -30.42
CA GLU A 648 56.77 -21.66 -31.41
C GLU A 648 55.99 -22.08 -32.69
N GLU A 649 56.43 -21.86 -33.95
CA GLU A 649 57.75 -21.47 -34.51
C GLU A 649 57.70 -20.22 -35.46
N GLU A 650 58.72 -20.02 -36.31
CA GLU A 650 59.09 -18.73 -36.94
C GLU A 650 58.73 -18.52 -38.44
N SER A 651 58.73 -17.24 -38.84
CA SER A 651 59.03 -16.71 -40.19
C SER A 651 57.91 -16.77 -41.26
N SER A 652 57.88 -15.92 -42.32
CA SER A 652 58.84 -14.89 -42.76
C SER A 652 58.20 -13.63 -43.39
N THR A 653 58.82 -12.48 -43.16
CA THR A 653 58.70 -11.20 -43.92
C THR A 653 59.35 -11.32 -45.32
N PRO A 654 59.09 -10.44 -46.35
CA PRO A 654 59.05 -8.97 -46.18
C PRO A 654 58.22 -8.06 -47.15
N ALA A 655 58.02 -6.82 -46.65
CA ALA A 655 58.08 -5.49 -47.30
C ALA A 655 57.59 -5.22 -48.75
N GLY A 656 56.84 -4.12 -48.92
CA GLY A 656 56.64 -3.43 -50.20
C GLY A 656 55.56 -2.32 -50.13
N ALA A 657 55.89 -1.10 -50.59
CA ALA A 657 55.01 0.07 -50.73
C ALA A 657 55.62 1.05 -51.74
N PRO A 658 54.95 2.14 -52.16
CA PRO A 658 53.51 2.42 -52.31
C PRO A 658 53.15 2.73 -53.80
N GLU A 659 51.93 3.20 -54.11
CA GLU A 659 51.62 4.41 -54.93
C GLU A 659 50.12 4.53 -55.30
N SER A 660 49.77 5.33 -56.32
CA SER A 660 48.60 6.22 -56.40
C SER A 660 47.53 5.86 -57.47
N ALA A 661 46.43 6.63 -57.42
CA ALA A 661 45.61 7.11 -58.55
C ALA A 661 44.39 6.31 -59.11
N GLU A 662 43.28 7.07 -59.17
CA GLU A 662 42.29 7.23 -60.27
C GLU A 662 41.32 6.12 -60.77
N SER A 663 40.02 6.47 -60.61
CA SER A 663 38.94 6.47 -61.64
C SER A 663 37.99 5.28 -61.84
N ALA A 664 36.72 5.64 -62.15
CA ALA A 664 35.66 4.87 -62.84
C ALA A 664 35.15 3.54 -62.21
N SER A 665 33.93 3.06 -62.45
CA SER A 665 32.65 3.66 -62.93
C SER A 665 31.47 2.73 -62.58
N ALA A 666 30.23 3.24 -62.60
CA ALA A 666 29.01 2.41 -62.55
C ALA A 666 28.70 1.78 -63.94
N PRO A 667 27.74 0.83 -64.10
CA PRO A 667 26.30 1.11 -64.00
C PRO A 667 25.48 -0.01 -63.29
N ALA A 668 24.15 -0.03 -63.49
CA ALA A 668 23.19 -0.97 -62.88
C ALA A 668 22.23 -1.56 -63.93
N GLU A 669 21.50 -2.64 -63.62
CA GLU A 669 20.19 -2.92 -64.25
C GLU A 669 19.30 -3.98 -63.53
N LYS A 670 18.03 -4.06 -64.00
CA LYS A 670 16.90 -4.97 -63.74
C LYS A 670 16.19 -5.15 -65.12
N PRO A 671 15.25 -6.11 -65.42
CA PRO A 671 14.22 -6.69 -64.52
C PRO A 671 13.78 -8.18 -64.78
N GLN A 672 12.72 -8.62 -64.08
CA GLN A 672 11.52 -9.50 -64.36
C GLN A 672 11.43 -10.40 -65.67
N PRO A 673 10.40 -11.29 -65.93
CA PRO A 673 9.01 -11.36 -65.36
C PRO A 673 8.25 -12.75 -65.30
N GLN A 674 6.94 -12.71 -65.00
CA GLN A 674 5.79 -13.64 -65.26
C GLN A 674 5.72 -15.06 -64.60
N ASP A 675 4.59 -15.76 -64.39
CA ASP A 675 3.12 -15.53 -64.15
C ASP A 675 2.53 -16.91 -63.62
N ASP A 676 1.25 -17.34 -63.47
CA ASP A 676 -0.14 -16.91 -63.81
C ASP A 676 -1.18 -17.60 -62.82
N ALA A 677 -2.51 -17.56 -63.08
CA ALA A 677 -3.62 -18.18 -62.29
C ALA A 677 -4.39 -19.29 -63.09
N PRO A 678 -5.73 -19.67 -62.95
CA PRO A 678 -6.93 -18.94 -62.44
C PRO A 678 -8.04 -19.73 -61.62
N SER A 679 -9.08 -18.99 -61.15
CA SER A 679 -10.56 -19.27 -60.91
C SER A 679 -11.18 -20.69 -60.73
N SER A 680 -12.36 -20.97 -60.11
CA SER A 680 -13.39 -20.37 -59.17
C SER A 680 -14.61 -21.38 -59.11
N PRO A 681 -15.86 -21.15 -58.57
CA PRO A 681 -16.49 -20.18 -57.63
C PRO A 681 -17.37 -20.88 -56.50
N ASP A 682 -18.50 -20.26 -56.09
CA ASP A 682 -19.71 -20.77 -55.33
C ASP A 682 -19.60 -21.32 -53.88
N SER A 683 -20.60 -21.18 -52.97
CA SER A 683 -21.78 -20.27 -52.85
C SER A 683 -22.41 -20.28 -51.42
N SER A 684 -23.33 -19.35 -51.12
CA SER A 684 -24.23 -19.26 -49.92
C SER A 684 -23.61 -18.93 -48.54
N ALA A 685 -24.32 -18.44 -47.50
CA ALA A 685 -25.44 -17.48 -47.39
C ALA A 685 -25.63 -17.07 -45.89
N GLU A 686 -26.10 -15.85 -45.58
CA GLU A 686 -26.46 -15.42 -44.21
C GLU A 686 -27.90 -15.84 -43.82
N PRO A 687 -28.21 -15.92 -42.51
CA PRO A 687 -29.07 -14.86 -41.93
C PRO A 687 -28.65 -14.40 -40.51
N PRO A 688 -29.13 -13.23 -40.03
CA PRO A 688 -28.80 -12.67 -38.72
C PRO A 688 -29.65 -13.22 -37.56
N LEU A 689 -29.24 -12.93 -36.32
CA LEU A 689 -30.02 -13.17 -35.08
C LEU A 689 -30.54 -11.86 -34.48
N GLU A 690 -31.76 -11.92 -33.92
CA GLU A 690 -32.59 -10.76 -33.59
C GLU A 690 -32.38 -10.18 -32.17
N GLN A 691 -32.92 -8.98 -31.95
CA GLN A 691 -32.99 -8.33 -30.64
C GLN A 691 -34.20 -8.83 -29.85
N GLY A 692 -33.96 -9.46 -28.69
CA GLY A 692 -35.02 -9.90 -27.78
C GLY A 692 -35.55 -8.77 -26.89
N SER A 693 -36.79 -8.35 -27.12
CA SER A 693 -37.57 -7.53 -26.16
C SER A 693 -38.24 -8.41 -25.12
N LEU A 694 -38.29 -7.98 -23.86
CA LEU A 694 -38.98 -8.68 -22.77
C LEU A 694 -39.64 -7.67 -21.81
N PHE A 695 -40.91 -7.41 -22.07
CA PHE A 695 -41.93 -7.00 -21.10
C PHE A 695 -42.94 -8.16 -20.96
N ASP A 696 -43.86 -8.05 -20.00
CA ASP A 696 -45.00 -8.94 -19.74
C ASP A 696 -44.72 -10.36 -19.20
N ALA A 697 -44.39 -10.42 -17.89
CA ALA A 697 -44.88 -11.44 -16.93
C ALA A 697 -44.69 -10.98 -15.47
#